data_AF-M5EW33-F1
#
_entry.id   AF-M5EW33-F1
#
_cell.length_a   1.000
_cell.length_b   1.000
_cell.length_c   1.000
_cell.angle_alpha   90.00
_cell.angle_beta   90.00
_cell.angle_gamma   90.00
#
_symmetry.space_group_name_H-M   'P 1'
#
loop_
_entity.id
_entity.type
_entity.pdbx_description
1 polymer ?
#
loop_
_entity_poly.entity_id
_entity_poly.type
_entity_poly.pdbx_seq_one_letter_code
_entity_poly.pdbx_strand_id
1 'polypeptide(L)'
;MDYDFSSLSHSEFEDLARDLIGSEIGRRFEAFPEGPDDGMDGRHAMADGAIVLQAKHYHRAGFSGVKTKMAKERQSIDRLEPKRYILVTSAPLTPKNKSALAEIIGPSLQTPGDIFGPGDLNALLRKHPNIEKAHQKLWAQSTSVLETVVTEAVEKALAKPGSIPAVLANLLPPTVIAGNAVPAENAVRDTIFLIKSSPIDNEFTLWLAPKLEAEGYRVFADILMLQPGDRWRWLINQALQCRAAKVLLICRDATLDDPNVQDDLDIALEVAKEIPDPRFIIPLRLGAGKKVKGVGDALTVDFVRGWGEGVGLLLNALQRQKVPRSPGPPVIDPNWEIFRRRGAIPLVQEAERLTSNWLRAAEAPDVIRYFESTGAIEQRLLDQTLEAFPYPCAIQGSGIITFADQSEIDAAFASAGRFKLKHEIPLLEFVDNGFPALGMERQVASNLVIAMIKKAWLSFCREKGFVEYHYSNAVGFHASATQAPTGQRIPWGKQGDRRSSMLRNVAKGHVWQFGVTAMPYFWPFWHLKLKSRVLFSVDNETPEGLGIDDARKLHRLRRSICKGWRNKQWHGRMLAFLELLSGDSAYIRLSLSANAALAIEAAPMLFTSPVSTALPDVLEADEEEADISTLGRPDNDDEVET
;
A
#
# COMPACT_ATOMS: atom_id res chain seq x y z
N MET A 1 49.27 -11.70 31.51
CA MET A 1 49.46 -10.50 32.35
C MET A 1 49.58 -11.00 33.78
N ASP A 2 50.45 -10.40 34.59
CA ASP A 2 50.63 -10.81 35.99
C ASP A 2 50.00 -9.73 36.89
N TYR A 3 49.04 -10.14 37.71
CA TYR A 3 48.27 -9.28 38.61
C TYR A 3 48.82 -9.35 40.03
N ASP A 4 48.97 -8.19 40.68
CA ASP A 4 49.32 -8.08 42.10
C ASP A 4 48.10 -8.07 43.04
N PHE A 5 46.89 -8.09 42.45
CA PHE A 5 45.58 -8.06 43.10
C PHE A 5 45.33 -6.82 43.98
N SER A 6 46.16 -5.78 43.89
CA SER A 6 46.06 -4.58 44.73
C SER A 6 44.80 -3.74 44.47
N SER A 7 44.17 -3.93 43.31
CA SER A 7 42.94 -3.24 42.89
C SER A 7 41.66 -3.82 43.47
N LEU A 8 41.71 -4.99 44.12
CA LEU A 8 40.53 -5.70 44.64
C LEU A 8 40.29 -5.35 46.11
N SER A 9 39.01 -5.25 46.49
CA SER A 9 38.59 -5.29 47.90
C SER A 9 38.76 -6.70 48.49
N HIS A 10 38.55 -6.84 49.81
CA HIS A 10 38.56 -8.16 50.46
C HIS A 10 37.46 -9.08 49.89
N SER A 11 36.23 -8.58 49.80
CA SER A 11 35.09 -9.31 49.23
C SER A 11 35.28 -9.66 47.75
N GLU A 12 35.84 -8.75 46.95
CA GLU A 12 36.12 -9.00 45.53
C GLU A 12 37.21 -10.06 45.34
N PHE A 13 38.20 -10.09 46.24
CA PHE A 13 39.22 -11.13 46.23
C PHE A 13 38.66 -12.48 46.67
N GLU A 14 37.72 -12.51 47.60
CA GLU A 14 37.01 -13.73 47.99
C GLU A 14 36.18 -14.29 46.83
N ASP A 15 35.47 -13.43 46.10
CA ASP A 15 34.71 -13.81 44.90
C ASP A 15 35.64 -14.38 43.82
N LEU A 16 36.77 -13.71 43.55
CA LEU A 16 37.77 -14.19 42.61
C LEU A 16 38.34 -15.55 43.02
N ALA A 17 38.70 -15.70 44.30
CA ALA A 17 39.23 -16.96 44.83
C ALA A 17 38.19 -18.09 44.69
N ARG A 18 36.92 -17.80 44.95
CA ARG A 18 35.83 -18.77 44.83
C ARG A 18 35.67 -19.28 43.40
N ASP A 19 35.70 -18.38 42.43
CA ASP A 19 35.56 -18.72 41.02
C ASP A 19 36.77 -19.49 40.50
N LEU A 20 37.98 -19.03 40.81
CA LEU A 20 39.22 -19.67 40.34
C LEU A 20 39.39 -21.08 40.94
N ILE A 21 39.26 -21.21 42.26
CA ILE A 21 39.41 -22.51 42.91
C ILE A 21 38.26 -23.43 42.53
N GLY A 22 37.03 -22.91 42.47
CA GLY A 22 35.87 -23.68 42.03
C GLY A 22 36.03 -24.25 40.62
N SER A 23 36.57 -23.45 39.69
CA SER A 23 36.86 -23.90 38.33
C SER A 23 38.00 -24.92 38.27
N GLU A 24 39.06 -24.75 39.06
CA GLU A 24 40.20 -25.68 39.09
C GLU A 24 39.81 -27.07 39.61
N ILE A 25 39.00 -27.12 40.67
CA ILE A 25 38.59 -28.39 41.28
C ILE A 25 37.29 -28.95 40.69
N GLY A 26 36.66 -28.23 39.75
CA GLY A 26 35.39 -28.61 39.13
C GLY A 26 34.20 -28.64 40.11
N ARG A 27 34.19 -27.78 41.13
CA ARG A 27 33.13 -27.70 42.16
C ARG A 27 32.65 -26.28 42.35
N ARG A 28 31.36 -26.10 42.68
CA ARG A 28 30.80 -24.78 43.01
C ARG A 28 30.82 -24.55 44.52
N PHE A 29 31.46 -23.49 44.98
CA PHE A 29 31.39 -23.06 46.38
C PHE A 29 30.18 -22.14 46.60
N GLU A 30 29.54 -22.26 47.75
CA GLU A 30 28.51 -21.34 48.24
C GLU A 30 29.19 -20.05 48.75
N ALA A 31 28.58 -18.89 48.47
CA ALA A 31 29.00 -17.60 49.02
C ALA A 31 28.14 -17.27 50.26
N PHE A 32 28.78 -16.78 51.32
CA PHE A 32 28.09 -16.33 52.53
C PHE A 32 28.11 -14.79 52.59
N PRO A 33 27.02 -14.12 52.99
CA PRO A 33 26.97 -12.67 53.12
C PRO A 33 27.80 -12.16 54.33
N GLU A 34 28.30 -10.91 54.25
CA GLU A 34 29.06 -10.26 55.34
C GLU A 34 28.27 -10.27 56.66
N GLY A 35 28.79 -10.97 57.68
CA GLY A 35 28.20 -11.11 59.02
C GLY A 35 29.26 -11.46 60.07
N PRO A 36 28.88 -11.73 61.34
CA PRO A 36 29.84 -12.15 62.36
C PRO A 36 30.40 -13.53 61.99
N ASP A 37 31.55 -13.54 61.31
CA ASP A 37 32.10 -14.71 60.63
C ASP A 37 32.57 -15.82 61.57
N ASP A 38 32.08 -17.04 61.32
CA ASP A 38 32.66 -18.30 61.82
C ASP A 38 33.94 -18.71 61.04
N GLY A 39 34.53 -17.78 60.26
CA GLY A 39 35.84 -17.94 59.64
C GLY A 39 35.87 -18.66 58.29
N MET A 40 34.80 -18.61 57.47
CA MET A 40 34.74 -19.24 56.14
C MET A 40 34.26 -18.28 55.05
N ASP A 41 34.96 -18.26 53.92
CA ASP A 41 34.65 -17.35 52.78
C ASP A 41 33.98 -18.11 51.61
N GLY A 42 34.00 -19.45 51.65
CA GLY A 42 33.21 -20.34 50.81
C GLY A 42 33.16 -21.79 51.32
N ARG A 43 32.05 -22.50 51.08
CA ARG A 43 31.89 -23.91 51.47
C ARG A 43 31.24 -24.72 50.35
N HIS A 44 31.69 -25.96 50.17
CA HIS A 44 31.03 -26.95 49.33
C HIS A 44 30.73 -28.21 50.18
N ALA A 45 29.46 -28.50 50.40
CA ALA A 45 29.02 -29.64 51.22
C ALA A 45 28.54 -30.81 50.35
N MET A 46 29.05 -32.01 50.65
CA MET A 46 28.64 -33.28 50.05
C MET A 46 28.28 -34.28 51.17
N ALA A 47 27.60 -35.37 50.83
CA ALA A 47 27.20 -36.42 51.77
C ALA A 47 28.40 -37.10 52.47
N ASP A 48 29.62 -36.92 51.97
CA ASP A 48 30.86 -37.55 52.43
C ASP A 48 31.87 -36.55 53.07
N GLY A 49 31.46 -35.31 53.35
CA GLY A 49 32.24 -34.27 54.06
C GLY A 49 32.29 -32.92 53.33
N ALA A 50 32.60 -31.84 54.06
CA ALA A 50 32.66 -30.47 53.52
C ALA A 50 34.08 -30.08 53.07
N ILE A 51 34.17 -29.37 51.94
CA ILE A 51 35.37 -28.64 51.51
C ILE A 51 35.18 -27.17 51.89
N VAL A 52 36.11 -26.64 52.67
CA VAL A 52 36.09 -25.24 53.13
C VAL A 52 37.17 -24.46 52.40
N LEU A 53 36.77 -23.34 51.80
CA LEU A 53 37.63 -22.38 51.14
C LEU A 53 37.68 -21.11 51.97
N GLN A 54 38.89 -20.63 52.23
CA GLN A 54 39.11 -19.37 52.90
C GLN A 54 40.06 -18.50 52.07
N ALA A 55 39.67 -17.27 51.79
CA ALA A 55 40.39 -16.32 50.97
C ALA A 55 40.81 -15.11 51.80
N LYS A 56 42.11 -14.95 51.99
CA LYS A 56 42.71 -13.88 52.80
C LYS A 56 43.44 -12.87 51.93
N HIS A 57 42.82 -11.72 51.75
CA HIS A 57 43.38 -10.61 51.00
C HIS A 57 44.41 -9.78 51.82
N TYR A 58 45.69 -10.16 51.78
CA TYR A 58 46.76 -9.55 52.60
C TYR A 58 47.94 -9.03 51.75
N HIS A 59 47.65 -8.39 50.61
CA HIS A 59 48.70 -7.89 49.71
C HIS A 59 49.65 -6.88 50.41
N ARG A 60 49.13 -6.02 51.30
CA ARG A 60 49.95 -5.01 52.04
C ARG A 60 50.62 -5.55 53.29
N ALA A 61 49.91 -6.35 54.07
CA ALA A 61 50.38 -6.85 55.37
C ALA A 61 51.31 -8.08 55.24
N GLY A 62 51.34 -8.72 54.07
CA GLY A 62 52.27 -9.79 53.73
C GLY A 62 52.11 -11.04 54.60
N PHE A 63 53.12 -11.90 54.57
CA PHE A 63 53.09 -13.21 55.23
C PHE A 63 52.88 -13.12 56.75
N SER A 64 53.46 -12.13 57.43
CA SER A 64 53.32 -11.96 58.89
C SER A 64 51.87 -11.68 59.30
N GLY A 65 51.14 -10.90 58.49
CA GLY A 65 49.71 -10.64 58.67
C GLY A 65 48.86 -11.90 58.53
N VAL A 66 49.06 -12.65 57.44
CA VAL A 66 48.35 -13.92 57.19
C VAL A 66 48.65 -14.93 58.30
N LYS A 67 49.92 -15.10 58.67
CA LYS A 67 50.33 -16.05 59.72
C LYS A 67 49.65 -15.75 61.05
N THR A 68 49.59 -14.48 61.44
CA THR A 68 48.96 -14.05 62.71
C THR A 68 47.45 -14.28 62.69
N LYS A 69 46.80 -14.04 61.55
CA LYS A 69 45.35 -14.25 61.40
C LYS A 69 45.02 -15.75 61.42
N MET A 70 45.73 -16.56 60.65
CA MET A 70 45.53 -18.02 60.61
C MET A 70 45.76 -18.68 61.98
N ALA A 71 46.72 -18.19 62.76
CA ALA A 71 46.93 -18.68 64.13
C ALA A 71 45.72 -18.44 65.05
N LYS A 72 44.99 -17.34 64.86
CA LYS A 72 43.75 -17.04 65.61
C LYS A 72 42.57 -17.87 65.11
N GLU A 73 42.53 -18.16 63.81
CA GLU A 73 41.43 -18.92 63.18
C GLU A 73 41.57 -20.43 63.37
N ARG A 74 42.71 -20.93 63.86
CA ARG A 74 42.92 -22.37 64.05
C ARG A 74 41.82 -23.05 64.89
N GLN A 75 41.39 -22.45 65.99
CA GLN A 75 40.30 -23.00 66.79
C GLN A 75 38.98 -23.09 66.01
N SER A 76 38.71 -22.13 65.11
CA SER A 76 37.53 -22.16 64.26
C SER A 76 37.63 -23.25 63.19
N ILE A 77 38.82 -23.41 62.57
CA ILE A 77 39.08 -24.48 61.58
C ILE A 77 38.86 -25.87 62.19
N ASP A 78 39.35 -26.09 63.41
CA ASP A 78 39.16 -27.37 64.11
C ASP A 78 37.67 -27.64 64.42
N ARG A 79 36.89 -26.61 64.77
CA ARG A 79 35.43 -26.73 65.02
C ARG A 79 34.63 -27.06 63.77
N LEU A 80 35.11 -26.66 62.59
CA LEU A 80 34.42 -26.89 61.33
C LEU A 80 34.56 -28.33 60.82
N GLU A 81 35.54 -29.09 61.35
CA GLU A 81 35.89 -30.46 60.93
C GLU A 81 35.85 -30.69 59.41
N PRO A 82 36.50 -29.85 58.58
CA PRO A 82 36.40 -29.99 57.13
C PRO A 82 37.21 -31.17 56.62
N LYS A 83 36.68 -31.88 55.62
CA LYS A 83 37.38 -32.99 54.94
C LYS A 83 38.61 -32.50 54.19
N ARG A 84 38.53 -31.28 53.64
CA ARG A 84 39.63 -30.59 52.95
C ARG A 84 39.51 -29.09 53.18
N TYR A 85 40.58 -28.48 53.65
CA TYR A 85 40.72 -27.04 53.82
C TYR A 85 41.56 -26.45 52.70
N ILE A 86 41.11 -25.36 52.08
CA ILE A 86 41.85 -24.64 51.04
C ILE A 86 42.04 -23.19 51.48
N LEU A 87 43.28 -22.73 51.49
CA LEU A 87 43.63 -21.34 51.78
C LEU A 87 44.08 -20.63 50.51
N VAL A 88 43.46 -19.51 50.21
CA VAL A 88 43.85 -18.61 49.11
C VAL A 88 44.33 -17.30 49.72
N THR A 89 45.45 -16.75 49.24
CA THR A 89 45.93 -15.46 49.72
C THR A 89 46.60 -14.61 48.65
N SER A 90 46.41 -13.28 48.74
CA SER A 90 47.15 -12.31 47.93
C SER A 90 48.54 -11.96 48.50
N ALA A 91 48.94 -12.55 49.65
CA ALA A 91 50.29 -12.38 50.19
C ALA A 91 51.31 -13.29 49.46
N PRO A 92 52.49 -12.79 49.05
CA PRO A 92 53.53 -13.61 48.46
C PRO A 92 54.01 -14.73 49.40
N LEU A 93 54.05 -15.96 48.91
CA LEU A 93 54.42 -17.15 49.69
C LEU A 93 55.71 -17.79 49.16
N THR A 94 56.67 -18.04 50.06
CA THR A 94 57.82 -18.91 49.81
C THR A 94 57.49 -20.36 50.22
N PRO A 95 58.26 -21.37 49.79
CA PRO A 95 58.06 -22.76 50.25
C PRO A 95 58.12 -22.90 51.79
N LYS A 96 59.01 -22.14 52.43
CA LYS A 96 59.12 -22.07 53.90
C LYS A 96 57.85 -21.46 54.54
N ASN A 97 57.29 -20.43 53.91
CA ASN A 97 56.04 -19.79 54.35
C ASN A 97 54.84 -20.73 54.20
N LYS A 98 54.74 -21.49 53.09
CA LYS A 98 53.69 -22.50 52.90
C LYS A 98 53.76 -23.61 53.97
N SER A 99 54.97 -24.08 54.28
CA SER A 99 55.18 -25.09 55.32
C SER A 99 54.73 -24.59 56.71
N ALA A 100 55.07 -23.35 57.06
CA ALA A 100 54.65 -22.75 58.32
C ALA A 100 53.13 -22.52 58.41
N LEU A 101 52.45 -22.22 57.29
CA LEU A 101 50.98 -22.13 57.27
C LEU A 101 50.32 -23.51 57.36
N ALA A 102 50.92 -24.52 56.73
CA ALA A 102 50.44 -25.89 56.83
C ALA A 102 50.46 -26.42 58.27
N GLU A 103 51.54 -26.14 59.02
CA GLU A 103 51.61 -26.45 60.45
C GLU A 103 50.51 -25.74 61.25
N ILE A 104 50.22 -24.47 60.93
CA ILE A 104 49.18 -23.68 61.61
C ILE A 104 47.78 -24.21 61.31
N ILE A 105 47.47 -24.57 60.06
CA ILE A 105 46.13 -25.05 59.64
C ILE A 105 45.88 -26.48 60.14
N GLY A 106 46.91 -27.34 60.16
CA GLY A 106 46.86 -28.68 60.72
C GLY A 106 46.26 -29.74 59.80
N PRO A 107 45.70 -30.83 60.36
CA PRO A 107 45.41 -32.07 59.63
C PRO A 107 44.31 -31.92 58.57
N SER A 108 43.51 -30.85 58.65
CA SER A 108 42.48 -30.53 57.68
C SER A 108 43.04 -30.06 56.32
N LEU A 109 44.33 -29.68 56.28
CA LEU A 109 45.05 -29.38 55.05
C LEU A 109 45.65 -30.69 54.50
N GLN A 110 45.13 -31.19 53.38
CA GLN A 110 45.56 -32.50 52.85
C GLN A 110 46.95 -32.43 52.24
N THR A 111 47.25 -31.34 51.52
CA THR A 111 48.57 -31.12 50.92
C THR A 111 48.99 -29.66 51.02
N PRO A 112 50.30 -29.34 51.02
CA PRO A 112 50.77 -27.96 50.85
C PRO A 112 50.29 -27.30 49.55
N GLY A 113 49.80 -28.08 48.58
CA GLY A 113 49.17 -27.62 47.35
C GLY A 113 47.78 -27.00 47.55
N ASP A 114 47.16 -27.20 48.71
CA ASP A 114 45.89 -26.57 49.09
C ASP A 114 46.07 -25.11 49.56
N ILE A 115 47.30 -24.57 49.50
CA ILE A 115 47.61 -23.17 49.78
C ILE A 115 47.98 -22.47 48.47
N PHE A 116 47.09 -21.60 48.01
CA PHE A 116 47.23 -20.83 46.77
C PHE A 116 47.73 -19.43 47.08
N GLY A 117 48.91 -19.09 46.56
CA GLY A 117 49.46 -17.73 46.61
C GLY A 117 49.22 -16.96 45.29
N PRO A 118 49.71 -15.71 45.19
CA PRO A 118 49.54 -14.87 44.00
C PRO A 118 50.05 -15.50 42.71
N GLY A 119 51.16 -16.25 42.76
CA GLY A 119 51.69 -16.94 41.59
C GLY A 119 50.77 -18.06 41.09
N ASP A 120 50.16 -18.80 42.02
CA ASP A 120 49.21 -19.86 41.72
C ASP A 120 47.92 -19.25 41.12
N LEU A 121 47.43 -18.14 41.68
CA LEU A 121 46.26 -17.42 41.19
C LEU A 121 46.46 -16.85 39.78
N ASN A 122 47.64 -16.28 39.49
CA ASN A 122 47.97 -15.83 38.14
C ASN A 122 48.05 -16.99 37.13
N ALA A 123 48.53 -18.17 37.54
CA ALA A 123 48.49 -19.35 36.69
C ALA A 123 47.06 -19.80 36.40
N LEU A 124 46.17 -19.76 37.39
CA LEU A 124 44.74 -20.08 37.22
C LEU A 124 44.02 -19.08 36.32
N LEU A 125 44.33 -17.78 36.42
CA LEU A 125 43.79 -16.76 35.51
C LEU A 125 44.17 -17.04 34.05
N ARG A 126 45.43 -17.42 33.78
CA ARG A 126 45.87 -17.83 32.43
C ARG A 126 45.14 -19.07 31.92
N LYS A 127 44.74 -19.99 32.81
CA LYS A 127 44.00 -21.21 32.48
C LYS A 127 42.50 -20.94 32.27
N HIS A 128 41.94 -19.94 32.94
CA HIS A 128 40.51 -19.60 32.94
C HIS A 128 40.27 -18.13 32.52
N PRO A 129 40.50 -17.77 31.24
CA PRO A 129 40.39 -16.39 30.76
C PRO A 129 38.96 -15.82 30.84
N ASN A 130 37.95 -16.68 30.90
CA ASN A 130 36.56 -16.31 31.12
C ASN A 130 36.32 -15.75 32.55
N ILE A 131 37.05 -16.24 33.55
CA ILE A 131 36.98 -15.72 34.93
C ILE A 131 37.67 -14.35 34.98
N GLU A 132 38.83 -14.22 34.33
CA GLU A 132 39.49 -12.91 34.18
C GLU A 132 38.53 -11.87 33.58
N LYS A 133 37.82 -12.20 32.49
CA LYS A 133 36.81 -11.32 31.87
C LYS A 133 35.65 -10.96 32.82
N ALA A 134 35.20 -11.87 33.67
CA ALA A 134 34.07 -11.64 34.59
C ALA A 134 34.40 -10.67 35.74
N HIS A 135 35.67 -10.61 36.16
CA HIS A 135 36.12 -9.79 37.29
C HIS A 135 36.64 -8.42 36.81
N GLN A 136 35.71 -7.48 36.54
CA GLN A 136 35.97 -6.19 35.87
C GLN A 136 37.17 -5.41 36.44
N LYS A 137 37.34 -5.39 37.77
CA LYS A 137 38.41 -4.61 38.42
C LYS A 137 39.82 -5.19 38.26
N LEU A 138 39.97 -6.42 37.78
CA LEU A 138 41.28 -6.97 37.41
C LEU A 138 41.84 -6.28 36.16
N TRP A 139 40.99 -6.01 35.18
CA TRP A 139 41.40 -5.48 33.88
C TRP A 139 40.88 -4.07 33.60
N ALA A 140 40.14 -3.44 34.50
CA ALA A 140 39.65 -2.05 34.35
C ALA A 140 40.76 -1.02 34.09
N GLN A 141 42.00 -1.32 34.50
CA GLN A 141 43.18 -0.48 34.23
C GLN A 141 44.08 -1.03 33.11
N SER A 142 43.70 -2.15 32.49
CA SER A 142 44.44 -2.81 31.42
C SER A 142 43.88 -2.41 30.06
N THR A 143 44.52 -1.44 29.41
CA THR A 143 44.14 -0.96 28.08
C THR A 143 44.02 -2.09 27.06
N SER A 144 44.90 -3.10 27.11
CA SER A 144 44.92 -4.21 26.15
C SER A 144 43.73 -5.16 26.30
N VAL A 145 43.28 -5.43 27.54
CA VAL A 145 42.10 -6.28 27.78
C VAL A 145 40.83 -5.50 27.44
N LEU A 146 40.81 -4.20 27.77
CA LEU A 146 39.70 -3.30 27.45
C LEU A 146 39.54 -3.13 25.93
N GLU A 147 40.64 -2.96 25.17
CA GLU A 147 40.63 -3.00 23.71
C GLU A 147 40.11 -4.33 23.19
N THR A 148 40.56 -5.47 23.72
CA THR A 148 40.09 -6.78 23.25
C THR A 148 38.60 -6.99 23.49
N VAL A 149 38.09 -6.62 24.67
CA VAL A 149 36.66 -6.75 25.01
C VAL A 149 35.82 -5.77 24.20
N VAL A 150 36.27 -4.53 24.01
CA VAL A 150 35.60 -3.54 23.17
C VAL A 150 35.61 -3.97 21.71
N THR A 151 36.74 -4.45 21.18
CA THR A 151 36.85 -4.95 19.80
C THR A 151 35.98 -6.19 19.60
N GLU A 152 35.98 -7.17 20.52
CA GLU A 152 35.08 -8.33 20.44
C GLU A 152 33.60 -7.91 20.52
N ALA A 153 33.24 -6.97 21.40
CA ALA A 153 31.87 -6.46 21.53
C ALA A 153 31.44 -5.65 20.29
N VAL A 154 32.34 -4.85 19.73
CA VAL A 154 32.15 -4.11 18.49
C VAL A 154 32.05 -5.08 17.31
N GLU A 155 32.89 -6.09 17.19
CA GLU A 155 32.80 -7.13 16.15
C GLU A 155 31.50 -7.94 16.22
N LYS A 156 31.05 -8.30 17.43
CA LYS A 156 29.74 -8.94 17.64
C LYS A 156 28.58 -8.00 17.31
N ALA A 157 28.70 -6.71 17.67
CA ALA A 157 27.74 -5.68 17.28
C ALA A 157 27.80 -5.37 15.78
N LEU A 158 28.92 -5.66 15.11
CA LEU A 158 29.16 -5.55 13.66
C LEU A 158 28.88 -6.87 12.92
N ALA A 159 28.13 -7.80 13.53
CA ALA A 159 27.72 -9.06 12.90
C ALA A 159 27.48 -8.89 11.40
N LYS A 160 28.16 -9.73 10.61
CA LYS A 160 28.27 -9.62 9.14
C LYS A 160 26.92 -9.21 8.54
N PRO A 161 26.86 -8.10 7.77
CA PRO A 161 25.62 -7.70 7.13
C PRO A 161 25.11 -8.86 6.26
N GLY A 162 23.78 -8.99 6.17
CA GLY A 162 23.17 -9.82 5.14
C GLY A 162 23.73 -9.48 3.76
N SER A 163 23.57 -10.39 2.80
CA SER A 163 23.99 -10.11 1.42
C SER A 163 23.26 -8.87 0.92
N ILE A 164 24.02 -7.81 0.62
CA ILE A 164 23.48 -6.58 0.06
C ILE A 164 22.71 -6.93 -1.22
N PRO A 165 21.44 -6.49 -1.36
CA PRO A 165 20.68 -6.69 -2.60
C PRO A 165 21.46 -6.19 -3.82
N ALA A 166 21.44 -6.92 -4.93
CA ALA A 166 22.23 -6.58 -6.13
C ALA A 166 21.99 -5.15 -6.65
N VAL A 167 20.77 -4.62 -6.48
CA VAL A 167 20.39 -3.24 -6.81
C VAL A 167 21.19 -2.22 -6.00
N LEU A 168 21.39 -2.49 -4.71
CA LEU A 168 22.14 -1.65 -3.78
C LEU A 168 23.65 -1.89 -3.88
N ALA A 169 24.09 -3.09 -4.24
CA ALA A 169 25.51 -3.43 -4.35
C ALA A 169 26.26 -2.48 -5.30
N ASN A 170 25.61 -2.08 -6.38
CA ASN A 170 26.16 -1.14 -7.36
C ASN A 170 26.01 0.34 -6.98
N LEU A 171 25.32 0.64 -5.87
CA LEU A 171 25.12 1.98 -5.31
C LEU A 171 25.94 2.23 -4.03
N LEU A 172 26.54 1.19 -3.48
CA LEU A 172 27.42 1.32 -2.33
C LEU A 172 28.87 1.44 -2.80
N PRO A 173 29.75 2.03 -1.99
CA PRO A 173 31.19 1.95 -2.23
C PRO A 173 31.61 0.48 -2.38
N PRO A 174 32.54 0.15 -3.30
CA PRO A 174 33.10 -1.19 -3.39
C PRO A 174 33.61 -1.63 -2.01
N THR A 175 33.24 -2.84 -1.59
CA THR A 175 33.38 -3.29 -0.21
C THR A 175 34.86 -3.29 0.21
N VAL A 176 35.16 -2.59 1.30
CA VAL A 176 36.45 -2.68 1.99
C VAL A 176 36.57 -4.10 2.53
N ILE A 177 37.33 -4.97 1.86
CA ILE A 177 37.82 -6.19 2.50
C ILE A 177 38.72 -5.71 3.64
N ALA A 178 38.40 -6.16 4.85
CA ALA A 178 39.09 -5.85 6.09
C ALA A 178 40.61 -5.75 5.91
N GLY A 179 41.20 -4.59 6.23
CA GLY A 179 42.65 -4.49 6.36
C GLY A 179 43.28 -3.11 6.18
N ASN A 180 42.75 -2.23 5.32
CA ASN A 180 43.32 -0.88 5.17
C ASN A 180 42.24 0.11 4.73
N ALA A 181 41.97 1.11 5.57
CA ALA A 181 41.13 2.24 5.21
C ALA A 181 41.88 3.13 4.19
N VAL A 182 41.59 2.94 2.91
CA VAL A 182 41.78 3.99 1.92
C VAL A 182 40.46 4.76 1.85
N PRO A 183 40.46 6.10 1.94
CA PRO A 183 39.22 6.88 1.88
C PRO A 183 38.47 6.58 0.56
N ALA A 184 37.14 6.52 0.64
CA ALA A 184 36.22 6.27 -0.47
C ALA A 184 36.16 7.46 -1.45
N GLU A 185 37.31 7.98 -1.87
CA GLU A 185 37.42 9.05 -2.85
C GLU A 185 37.29 8.46 -4.26
N ASN A 186 36.23 8.87 -4.97
CA ASN A 186 35.98 8.72 -6.41
C ASN A 186 35.03 7.60 -6.89
N ALA A 187 33.93 7.34 -6.18
CA ALA A 187 32.76 6.76 -6.85
C ALA A 187 32.06 7.84 -7.71
N VAL A 188 31.80 7.53 -9.00
CA VAL A 188 31.08 8.45 -9.91
C VAL A 188 29.67 8.67 -9.37
N ARG A 189 29.30 9.94 -9.15
CA ARG A 189 27.94 10.34 -8.78
C ARG A 189 27.05 10.30 -10.01
N ASP A 190 26.21 9.27 -10.11
CA ASP A 190 25.38 8.97 -11.28
C ASP A 190 23.90 8.75 -10.95
N THR A 191 23.52 8.88 -9.68
CA THR A 191 22.20 8.45 -9.20
C THR A 191 21.32 9.63 -8.77
N ILE A 192 20.06 9.63 -9.18
CA ILE A 192 19.02 10.52 -8.66
C ILE A 192 18.41 9.87 -7.42
N PHE A 193 18.53 10.52 -6.28
CA PHE A 193 18.03 10.04 -5.00
C PHE A 193 16.67 10.67 -4.68
N LEU A 194 15.66 9.87 -4.36
CA LEU A 194 14.35 10.35 -3.92
C LEU A 194 14.27 10.31 -2.40
N ILE A 195 14.21 11.49 -1.77
CA ILE A 195 13.89 11.62 -0.34
C ILE A 195 12.39 11.71 -0.19
N LYS A 196 11.82 10.81 0.60
CA LYS A 196 10.38 10.62 0.73
C LYS A 196 10.00 9.93 2.04
N SER A 197 8.73 10.04 2.42
CA SER A 197 8.17 9.31 3.55
C SER A 197 7.50 8.00 3.10
N SER A 198 7.83 6.90 3.77
CA SER A 198 7.20 5.58 3.59
C SER A 198 6.16 5.33 4.68
N PRO A 199 4.92 4.90 4.37
CA PRO A 199 4.41 4.54 3.04
C PRO A 199 3.78 5.71 2.27
N ILE A 200 3.73 6.89 2.88
CA ILE A 200 2.90 8.02 2.44
C ILE A 200 3.16 8.36 0.97
N ASP A 201 4.42 8.49 0.56
CA ASP A 201 4.86 8.89 -0.79
C ASP A 201 5.08 7.72 -1.76
N ASN A 202 4.70 6.50 -1.37
CA ASN A 202 5.02 5.31 -2.17
C ASN A 202 4.35 5.33 -3.54
N GLU A 203 3.07 5.70 -3.62
CA GLU A 203 2.33 5.75 -4.89
C GLU A 203 3.01 6.68 -5.90
N PHE A 204 3.34 7.91 -5.45
CA PHE A 204 4.00 8.89 -6.30
C PHE A 204 5.39 8.42 -6.74
N THR A 205 6.15 7.83 -5.82
CA THR A 205 7.51 7.34 -6.10
C THR A 205 7.49 6.18 -7.09
N LEU A 206 6.59 5.22 -6.89
CA LEU A 206 6.35 4.10 -7.80
C LEU A 206 5.87 4.57 -9.18
N TRP A 207 5.26 5.76 -9.26
CA TRP A 207 4.86 6.36 -10.53
C TRP A 207 5.98 7.12 -11.24
N LEU A 208 6.81 7.86 -10.49
CA LEU A 208 7.85 8.76 -10.99
C LEU A 208 9.16 8.01 -11.33
N ALA A 209 9.66 7.17 -10.44
CA ALA A 209 10.97 6.54 -10.59
C ALA A 209 11.11 5.73 -11.90
N PRO A 210 10.15 4.86 -12.27
CA PRO A 210 10.22 4.15 -13.56
C PRO A 210 10.25 5.06 -14.79
N LYS A 211 9.65 6.26 -14.71
CA LYS A 211 9.66 7.23 -15.83
C LYS A 211 11.01 7.90 -15.96
N LEU A 212 11.65 8.24 -14.85
CA LEU A 212 13.01 8.75 -14.86
C LEU A 212 13.99 7.68 -15.39
N GLU A 213 13.81 6.41 -15.02
CA GLU A 213 14.61 5.31 -15.57
C GLU A 213 14.37 5.06 -17.06
N ALA A 214 13.12 5.20 -17.52
CA ALA A 214 12.80 5.14 -18.95
C ALA A 214 13.50 6.25 -19.77
N GLU A 215 13.79 7.40 -19.14
CA GLU A 215 14.56 8.51 -19.73
C GLU A 215 16.09 8.33 -19.59
N GLY A 216 16.52 7.18 -19.05
CA GLY A 216 17.93 6.78 -18.91
C GLY A 216 18.60 7.24 -17.62
N TYR A 217 17.87 7.86 -16.69
CA TYR A 217 18.41 8.21 -15.38
C TYR A 217 18.51 6.98 -14.48
N ARG A 218 19.52 6.95 -13.61
CA ARG A 218 19.56 5.97 -12.53
C ARG A 218 18.84 6.55 -11.32
N VAL A 219 17.92 5.80 -10.71
CA VAL A 219 17.08 6.29 -9.62
C VAL A 219 17.23 5.41 -8.40
N PHE A 220 17.21 6.02 -7.22
CA PHE A 220 17.16 5.31 -5.95
C PHE A 220 16.06 5.87 -5.05
N ALA A 221 15.34 4.97 -4.38
CA ALA A 221 14.46 5.26 -3.24
C ALA A 221 14.49 4.06 -2.28
N ASP A 222 14.18 4.30 -1.01
CA ASP A 222 14.07 3.27 0.06
C ASP A 222 13.09 2.11 -0.23
N ILE A 223 12.15 2.27 -1.18
CA ILE A 223 11.23 1.21 -1.63
C ILE A 223 11.95 0.06 -2.34
N LEU A 224 13.13 0.33 -2.91
CA LEU A 224 13.95 -0.72 -3.52
C LEU A 224 14.34 -1.72 -2.43
N MET A 225 14.01 -3.00 -2.66
CA MET A 225 13.93 -3.99 -1.58
C MET A 225 15.21 -4.13 -0.76
N LEU A 226 15.03 -4.11 0.55
CA LEU A 226 15.99 -4.50 1.57
C LEU A 226 15.54 -5.83 2.19
N GLN A 227 16.49 -6.73 2.47
CA GLN A 227 16.22 -8.00 3.12
C GLN A 227 16.07 -7.80 4.64
N PRO A 228 15.25 -8.63 5.34
CA PRO A 228 15.24 -8.64 6.80
C PRO A 228 16.66 -8.81 7.36
N GLY A 229 17.06 -7.91 8.26
CA GLY A 229 18.41 -7.86 8.82
C GLY A 229 19.35 -6.84 8.15
N ASP A 230 18.96 -6.23 7.03
CA ASP A 230 19.72 -5.14 6.42
C ASP A 230 19.76 -3.91 7.32
N ARG A 231 20.94 -3.30 7.42
CA ARG A 231 21.11 -1.98 8.06
C ARG A 231 20.67 -0.88 7.10
N TRP A 232 19.38 -0.88 6.77
CA TRP A 232 18.81 -0.06 5.71
C TRP A 232 19.18 1.43 5.79
N ARG A 233 19.12 2.05 6.98
CA ARG A 233 19.55 3.45 7.18
C ARG A 233 21.01 3.68 6.80
N TRP A 234 21.90 2.79 7.20
CA TRP A 234 23.32 2.90 6.84
C TRP A 234 23.50 2.78 5.32
N LEU A 235 22.78 1.86 4.67
CA LEU A 235 22.83 1.66 3.21
C LEU A 235 22.31 2.89 2.45
N ILE A 236 21.20 3.48 2.88
CA ILE A 236 20.61 4.71 2.33
C ILE A 236 21.61 5.86 2.46
N ASN A 237 22.15 6.09 3.66
CA ASN A 237 23.10 7.17 3.93
C ASN A 237 24.36 7.05 3.06
N GLN A 238 24.92 5.84 2.93
CA GLN A 238 26.08 5.58 2.08
C GLN A 238 25.78 5.84 0.60
N ALA A 239 24.64 5.36 0.10
CA ALA A 239 24.24 5.61 -1.29
C ALA A 239 24.04 7.11 -1.55
N LEU A 240 23.41 7.84 -0.62
CA LEU A 240 23.20 9.28 -0.70
C LEU A 240 24.55 10.04 -0.72
N GLN A 241 25.45 9.73 0.22
CA GLN A 241 26.74 10.40 0.35
C GLN A 241 27.71 10.09 -0.81
N CYS A 242 27.70 8.87 -1.34
CA CYS A 242 28.72 8.42 -2.30
C CYS A 242 28.26 8.45 -3.77
N ARG A 243 26.96 8.32 -4.07
CA ARG A 243 26.46 8.14 -5.46
C ARG A 243 25.46 9.19 -5.92
N ALA A 244 24.85 9.97 -5.03
CA ALA A 244 23.86 10.95 -5.43
C ALA A 244 24.46 12.02 -6.34
N ALA A 245 23.96 12.11 -7.56
CA ALA A 245 24.20 13.20 -8.51
C ALA A 245 23.17 14.33 -8.33
N LYS A 246 21.95 13.97 -7.94
CA LYS A 246 20.85 14.86 -7.58
C LYS A 246 20.00 14.25 -6.48
N VAL A 247 19.39 15.10 -5.68
CA VAL A 247 18.40 14.73 -4.68
C VAL A 247 17.07 15.36 -5.06
N LEU A 248 16.03 14.55 -5.17
CA LEU A 248 14.65 14.99 -5.37
C LEU A 248 13.92 14.85 -4.04
N LEU A 249 13.57 15.98 -3.42
CA LEU A 249 12.87 16.00 -2.15
C LEU A 249 11.36 16.11 -2.40
N ILE A 250 10.58 15.14 -1.94
CA ILE A 250 9.12 15.23 -2.00
C ILE A 250 8.62 16.20 -0.91
N CYS A 251 7.83 17.19 -1.31
CA CYS A 251 7.34 18.25 -0.43
C CYS A 251 5.82 18.23 -0.31
N ARG A 252 5.36 17.79 0.87
CA ARG A 252 4.03 18.01 1.45
C ARG A 252 4.14 17.91 2.97
N ASP A 253 3.19 18.47 3.72
CA ASP A 253 3.26 18.52 5.19
C ASP A 253 3.49 17.14 5.81
N ALA A 254 2.73 16.12 5.39
CA ALA A 254 2.88 14.75 5.90
C ALA A 254 4.27 14.13 5.63
N THR A 255 4.94 14.50 4.53
CA THR A 255 6.30 14.03 4.20
C THR A 255 7.33 14.76 5.03
N LEU A 256 7.17 16.08 5.19
CA LEU A 256 8.13 16.92 5.89
C LEU A 256 8.04 16.75 7.42
N ASP A 257 6.91 16.28 7.95
CA ASP A 257 6.75 15.95 9.36
C ASP A 257 7.37 14.58 9.73
N ASP A 258 7.87 13.78 8.76
CA ASP A 258 8.56 12.50 9.00
C ASP A 258 10.02 12.72 9.47
N PRO A 259 10.42 12.24 10.66
CA PRO A 259 11.79 12.38 11.16
C PRO A 259 12.85 11.76 10.25
N ASN A 260 12.55 10.63 9.59
CA ASN A 260 13.55 9.99 8.72
C ASN A 260 13.82 10.83 7.46
N VAL A 261 12.80 11.52 6.95
CA VAL A 261 12.94 12.46 5.83
C VAL A 261 13.82 13.64 6.25
N GLN A 262 13.69 14.12 7.49
CA GLN A 262 14.54 15.19 8.00
C GLN A 262 16.00 14.72 8.15
N ASP A 263 16.23 13.51 8.68
CA ASP A 263 17.57 12.94 8.79
C ASP A 263 18.26 12.80 7.40
N ASP A 264 17.54 12.24 6.41
CA ASP A 264 18.04 12.10 5.04
C ASP A 264 18.31 13.47 4.39
N LEU A 265 17.44 14.46 4.66
CA LEU A 265 17.60 15.82 4.17
C LEU A 265 18.82 16.52 4.78
N ASP A 266 19.07 16.35 6.08
CA ASP A 266 20.24 16.92 6.75
C ASP A 266 21.53 16.37 6.15
N ILE A 267 21.58 15.05 5.87
CA ILE A 267 22.70 14.43 5.16
C ILE A 267 22.84 15.01 3.75
N ALA A 268 21.74 15.16 3.00
CA ALA A 268 21.77 15.75 1.66
C ALA A 268 22.27 17.20 1.67
N LEU A 269 21.92 17.98 2.71
CA LEU A 269 22.38 19.35 2.91
C LEU A 269 23.87 19.42 3.26
N GLU A 270 24.40 18.45 4.02
CA GLU A 270 25.83 18.33 4.27
C GLU A 270 26.59 18.01 2.98
N VAL A 271 26.11 17.01 2.23
CA VAL A 271 26.68 16.64 0.92
C VAL A 271 26.63 17.82 -0.07
N ALA A 272 25.56 18.62 -0.04
CA ALA A 272 25.42 19.81 -0.90
C ALA A 272 26.50 20.88 -0.64
N LYS A 273 27.10 20.93 0.57
CA LYS A 273 28.19 21.87 0.87
C LYS A 273 29.51 21.46 0.21
N GLU A 274 29.67 20.17 -0.07
CA GLU A 274 30.90 19.59 -0.64
C GLU A 274 30.83 19.46 -2.17
N ILE A 275 29.62 19.44 -2.75
CA ILE A 275 29.41 19.31 -4.19
C ILE A 275 29.29 20.70 -4.84
N PRO A 276 30.01 20.98 -5.95
CA PRO A 276 29.91 22.24 -6.69
C PRO A 276 28.63 22.32 -7.55
N ASP A 277 27.47 22.10 -6.94
CA ASP A 277 26.16 22.14 -7.57
C ASP A 277 25.14 22.84 -6.67
N PRO A 278 24.84 24.14 -6.89
CA PRO A 278 23.92 24.90 -6.05
C PRO A 278 22.47 24.42 -6.16
N ARG A 279 22.16 23.51 -7.08
CA ARG A 279 20.83 22.93 -7.30
C ARG A 279 20.83 21.43 -7.01
N PHE A 280 21.75 20.95 -6.17
CA PHE A 280 21.88 19.54 -5.83
C PHE A 280 20.55 18.93 -5.34
N ILE A 281 19.82 19.67 -4.51
CA ILE A 281 18.48 19.31 -4.03
C ILE A 281 17.42 20.05 -4.87
N ILE A 282 16.46 19.31 -5.42
CA ILE A 282 15.32 19.82 -6.19
C ILE A 282 14.03 19.45 -5.45
N PRO A 283 13.30 20.43 -4.88
CA PRO A 283 12.03 20.18 -4.23
C PRO A 283 10.90 19.87 -5.24
N LEU A 284 10.12 18.83 -4.96
CA LEU A 284 8.95 18.41 -5.73
C LEU A 284 7.69 18.68 -4.92
N ARG A 285 6.89 19.68 -5.30
CA ARG A 285 5.69 20.07 -4.55
C ARG A 285 4.52 19.16 -4.90
N LEU A 286 4.04 18.37 -3.92
CA LEU A 286 2.88 17.48 -4.06
C LEU A 286 1.62 17.97 -3.35
N GLY A 287 1.73 18.98 -2.49
CA GLY A 287 0.58 19.52 -1.76
C GLY A 287 0.91 20.82 -1.03
N ALA A 288 0.14 21.11 0.02
CA ALA A 288 0.54 22.08 1.03
C ALA A 288 1.81 21.57 1.74
N GLY A 289 2.77 22.45 1.94
CA GLY A 289 4.08 22.12 2.48
C GLY A 289 4.72 23.33 3.12
N LYS A 290 5.22 23.17 4.35
CA LYS A 290 6.06 24.18 5.01
C LYS A 290 7.34 24.44 4.20
N LYS A 291 7.91 25.63 4.36
CA LYS A 291 9.25 25.92 3.82
C LYS A 291 10.28 25.04 4.51
N VAL A 292 11.10 24.37 3.71
CA VAL A 292 12.16 23.48 4.19
C VAL A 292 13.40 24.32 4.53
N LYS A 293 13.96 24.13 5.73
CA LYS A 293 15.19 24.85 6.12
C LYS A 293 16.36 24.41 5.23
N GLY A 294 17.16 25.35 4.73
CA GLY A 294 18.28 25.08 3.82
C GLY A 294 17.90 24.93 2.35
N VAL A 295 16.61 24.80 2.01
CA VAL A 295 16.12 24.68 0.62
C VAL A 295 14.89 25.59 0.36
N GLY A 296 14.55 26.45 1.33
CA GLY A 296 13.28 27.19 1.37
C GLY A 296 13.16 28.35 0.38
N ASP A 297 14.26 28.72 -0.28
CA ASP A 297 14.36 29.70 -1.37
C ASP A 297 14.49 29.04 -2.76
N ALA A 298 14.64 27.70 -2.82
CA ALA A 298 14.70 26.99 -4.08
C ALA A 298 13.33 26.94 -4.76
N LEU A 299 13.31 27.13 -6.08
CA LEU A 299 12.08 26.97 -6.86
C LEU A 299 11.69 25.50 -6.94
N THR A 300 10.45 25.19 -6.54
CA THR A 300 9.91 23.83 -6.55
C THR A 300 9.38 23.44 -7.93
N VAL A 301 9.48 22.18 -8.30
CA VAL A 301 8.71 21.62 -9.43
C VAL A 301 7.30 21.29 -8.94
N ASP A 302 6.27 21.86 -9.58
CA ASP A 302 4.87 21.69 -9.16
C ASP A 302 4.25 20.41 -9.73
N PHE A 303 3.82 19.51 -8.85
CA PHE A 303 3.06 18.30 -9.19
C PHE A 303 1.58 18.39 -8.76
N VAL A 304 1.14 19.49 -8.13
CA VAL A 304 -0.25 19.67 -7.64
C VAL A 304 -1.22 19.86 -8.82
N ARG A 305 -0.80 20.56 -9.87
CA ARG A 305 -1.62 20.84 -11.07
C ARG A 305 -1.78 19.62 -11.98
N GLY A 306 -0.97 18.59 -11.76
CA GLY A 306 -0.99 17.33 -12.49
C GLY A 306 0.40 16.72 -12.60
N TRP A 307 0.51 15.42 -12.36
CA TRP A 307 1.81 14.75 -12.35
C TRP A 307 2.51 14.74 -13.72
N GLY A 308 1.73 14.69 -14.80
CA GLY A 308 2.23 14.76 -16.17
C GLY A 308 2.93 16.09 -16.51
N GLU A 309 2.38 17.22 -16.06
CA GLU A 309 3.01 18.53 -16.24
C GLU A 309 4.29 18.63 -15.39
N GLY A 310 4.21 18.23 -14.12
CA GLY A 310 5.34 18.24 -13.19
C GLY A 310 6.54 17.41 -13.68
N VAL A 311 6.32 16.19 -14.19
CA VAL A 311 7.41 15.36 -14.71
C VAL A 311 8.04 15.96 -15.96
N GLY A 312 7.26 16.61 -16.84
CA GLY A 312 7.79 17.33 -17.99
C GLY A 312 8.71 18.48 -17.60
N LEU A 313 8.34 19.27 -16.58
CA LEU A 313 9.19 20.33 -16.03
C LEU A 313 10.46 19.78 -15.36
N LEU A 314 10.33 18.69 -14.59
CA LEU A 314 11.46 18.02 -13.94
C LEU A 314 12.47 17.50 -14.96
N LEU A 315 12.03 16.77 -15.99
CA LEU A 315 12.91 16.22 -17.03
C LEU A 315 13.67 17.32 -17.78
N ASN A 316 12.97 18.41 -18.14
CA ASN A 316 13.60 19.59 -18.73
C ASN A 316 14.67 20.20 -17.80
N ALA A 317 14.40 20.27 -16.50
CA ALA A 317 15.35 20.77 -15.52
C ALA A 317 16.58 19.85 -15.38
N LEU A 318 16.38 18.52 -15.28
CA LEU A 318 17.45 17.54 -15.19
C LEU A 318 18.35 17.54 -16.44
N GLN A 319 17.75 17.66 -17.63
CA GLN A 319 18.49 17.74 -18.89
C GLN A 319 19.33 19.03 -18.98
N ARG A 320 18.74 20.18 -18.67
CA ARG A 320 19.47 21.48 -18.65
C ARG A 320 20.61 21.49 -17.64
N GLN A 321 20.43 20.79 -16.53
CA GLN A 321 21.44 20.64 -15.48
C GLN A 321 22.46 19.54 -15.79
N LYS A 322 22.37 18.88 -16.96
CA LYS A 322 23.29 17.83 -17.42
C LYS A 322 23.45 16.70 -16.39
N VAL A 323 22.35 16.32 -15.74
CA VAL A 323 22.34 15.21 -14.78
C VAL A 323 22.73 13.92 -15.52
N PRO A 324 23.66 13.11 -14.97
CA PRO A 324 24.15 11.90 -15.63
C PRO A 324 23.04 10.93 -16.02
N ARG A 325 23.20 10.31 -17.20
CA ARG A 325 22.36 9.23 -17.71
C ARG A 325 23.22 8.00 -17.96
N SER A 326 22.61 6.82 -17.82
CA SER A 326 23.28 5.56 -18.15
C SER A 326 23.61 5.52 -19.65
N PRO A 327 24.82 5.08 -20.05
CA PRO A 327 25.27 5.10 -21.44
C PRO A 327 24.64 4.01 -22.33
N GLY A 328 23.79 3.15 -21.77
CA GLY A 328 23.11 2.06 -22.48
C GLY A 328 21.62 2.35 -22.73
N PRO A 329 20.88 1.38 -23.31
CA PRO A 329 19.42 1.49 -23.40
C PRO A 329 18.83 1.67 -21.99
N PRO A 330 17.76 2.47 -21.84
CA PRO A 330 17.13 2.66 -20.54
C PRO A 330 16.62 1.32 -20.01
N VAL A 331 16.98 1.00 -18.76
CA VAL A 331 16.54 -0.21 -18.06
C VAL A 331 15.74 0.26 -16.85
N ILE A 332 14.47 -0.15 -16.80
CA ILE A 332 13.60 0.08 -15.64
C ILE A 332 13.82 -1.07 -14.66
N ASP A 333 14.10 -0.75 -13.40
CA ASP A 333 14.27 -1.77 -12.35
C ASP A 333 12.93 -2.52 -12.15
N PRO A 334 12.90 -3.86 -12.35
CA PRO A 334 11.68 -4.63 -12.16
C PRO A 334 11.13 -4.57 -10.73
N ASN A 335 11.95 -4.23 -9.74
CA ASN A 335 11.53 -4.12 -8.34
C ASN A 335 10.49 -3.03 -8.11
N TRP A 336 10.45 -1.97 -8.93
CA TRP A 336 9.37 -0.98 -8.87
C TRP A 336 8.01 -1.63 -9.13
N GLU A 337 7.92 -2.45 -10.17
CA GLU A 337 6.69 -3.14 -10.55
C GLU A 337 6.38 -4.31 -9.58
N ILE A 338 7.40 -5.03 -9.11
CA ILE A 338 7.21 -6.09 -8.10
C ILE A 338 6.64 -5.49 -6.81
N PHE A 339 7.16 -4.36 -6.35
CA PHE A 339 6.63 -3.68 -5.16
C PHE A 339 5.20 -3.19 -5.40
N ARG A 340 4.91 -2.56 -6.55
CA ARG A 340 3.56 -2.12 -6.92
C ARG A 340 2.56 -3.28 -6.93
N ARG A 341 2.99 -4.48 -7.36
CA ARG A 341 2.15 -5.69 -7.39
C ARG A 341 1.97 -6.35 -6.03
N ARG A 342 2.66 -5.92 -4.96
CA ARG A 342 2.44 -6.48 -3.62
C ARG A 342 1.01 -6.20 -3.17
N GLY A 343 0.24 -7.25 -2.90
CA GLY A 343 -1.17 -7.15 -2.56
C GLY A 343 -2.09 -6.87 -3.75
N ALA A 344 -1.56 -6.81 -4.98
CA ALA A 344 -2.40 -6.78 -6.17
C ALA A 344 -3.11 -8.13 -6.33
N ILE A 345 -4.35 -8.08 -6.79
CA ILE A 345 -5.12 -9.29 -7.10
C ILE A 345 -4.41 -10.00 -8.26
N PRO A 346 -4.00 -11.26 -8.09
CA PRO A 346 -3.29 -11.98 -9.13
C PRO A 346 -4.23 -12.23 -10.32
N LEU A 347 -3.68 -12.02 -11.50
CA LEU A 347 -4.35 -12.27 -12.76
C LEU A 347 -4.15 -13.75 -13.11
N VAL A 348 -5.25 -14.44 -13.37
CA VAL A 348 -5.28 -15.88 -13.67
C VAL A 348 -5.52 -16.04 -15.17
N GLN A 349 -4.76 -16.93 -15.83
CA GLN A 349 -4.90 -17.24 -17.25
C GLN A 349 -6.08 -18.19 -17.51
N GLU A 350 -7.25 -17.79 -17.03
CA GLU A 350 -8.51 -18.50 -17.19
C GLU A 350 -9.53 -17.56 -17.84
N ALA A 351 -10.26 -18.07 -18.82
CA ALA A 351 -11.26 -17.28 -19.51
C ALA A 351 -12.46 -17.00 -18.60
N GLU A 352 -12.86 -15.73 -18.49
CA GLU A 352 -13.99 -15.29 -17.68
C GLU A 352 -15.12 -14.78 -18.58
N ARG A 353 -16.35 -15.23 -18.31
CA ARG A 353 -17.54 -14.73 -18.99
C ARG A 353 -18.07 -13.49 -18.24
N LEU A 354 -18.12 -12.37 -18.94
CA LEU A 354 -18.57 -11.08 -18.42
C LEU A 354 -19.92 -10.70 -19.03
N THR A 355 -20.81 -10.17 -18.20
CA THR A 355 -22.08 -9.58 -18.65
C THR A 355 -21.92 -8.10 -18.88
N SER A 356 -22.29 -7.62 -20.06
CA SER A 356 -22.27 -6.19 -20.38
C SER A 356 -23.54 -5.47 -19.94
N ASN A 357 -23.53 -4.16 -20.10
CA ASN A 357 -24.72 -3.31 -20.10
C ASN A 357 -25.20 -2.98 -21.53
N TRP A 358 -24.87 -3.83 -22.51
CA TRP A 358 -25.19 -3.61 -23.92
C TRP A 358 -26.31 -4.54 -24.35
N LEU A 359 -27.34 -3.98 -24.96
CA LEU A 359 -28.44 -4.71 -25.59
C LEU A 359 -28.28 -4.63 -27.10
N ARG A 360 -28.08 -5.77 -27.77
CA ARG A 360 -27.83 -5.81 -29.21
C ARG A 360 -29.11 -5.52 -29.99
N ALA A 361 -29.01 -4.75 -31.08
CA ALA A 361 -30.07 -4.70 -32.06
C ALA A 361 -30.03 -5.98 -32.90
N ALA A 362 -31.07 -6.81 -32.80
CA ALA A 362 -31.21 -8.02 -33.58
C ALA A 362 -31.73 -7.73 -34.99
N GLU A 363 -32.70 -6.82 -35.09
CA GLU A 363 -33.34 -6.45 -36.36
C GLU A 363 -33.57 -4.93 -36.40
N ALA A 364 -33.44 -4.35 -37.59
CA ALA A 364 -33.72 -2.96 -37.89
C ALA A 364 -34.48 -2.85 -39.22
N PRO A 365 -35.25 -1.78 -39.46
CA PRO A 365 -35.88 -1.57 -40.76
C PRO A 365 -34.84 -1.46 -41.89
N ASP A 366 -35.16 -2.00 -43.06
CA ASP A 366 -34.25 -1.98 -44.21
C ASP A 366 -34.00 -0.57 -44.75
N VAL A 367 -35.00 0.31 -44.63
CA VAL A 367 -35.02 1.62 -45.28
C VAL A 367 -35.51 2.73 -44.36
N ILE A 368 -35.00 3.93 -44.60
CA ILE A 368 -35.54 5.19 -44.09
C ILE A 368 -36.01 6.03 -45.28
N ARG A 369 -37.13 6.72 -45.13
CA ARG A 369 -37.82 7.41 -46.23
C ARG A 369 -37.74 8.91 -46.08
N TYR A 370 -37.58 9.60 -47.21
CA TYR A 370 -37.71 11.04 -47.31
C TYR A 370 -38.92 11.40 -48.18
N PHE A 371 -39.81 12.21 -47.60
CA PHE A 371 -40.96 12.75 -48.30
C PHE A 371 -40.77 14.26 -48.52
N GLU A 372 -40.95 14.71 -49.76
CA GLU A 372 -40.84 16.13 -50.12
C GLU A 372 -42.23 16.75 -50.22
N SER A 373 -42.38 17.99 -49.74
CA SER A 373 -43.63 18.72 -49.93
C SER A 373 -43.87 19.04 -51.41
N THR A 374 -45.11 18.82 -51.85
CA THR A 374 -45.57 19.09 -53.21
C THR A 374 -46.39 20.38 -53.33
N GLY A 375 -46.55 21.14 -52.24
CA GLY A 375 -47.34 22.36 -52.20
C GLY A 375 -47.00 23.27 -51.03
N ALA A 376 -47.86 24.25 -50.77
CA ALA A 376 -47.73 25.13 -49.62
C ALA A 376 -47.83 24.32 -48.32
N ILE A 377 -46.94 24.62 -47.37
CA ILE A 377 -46.91 24.01 -46.04
C ILE A 377 -47.40 25.05 -45.04
N GLU A 378 -48.34 24.67 -44.19
CA GLU A 378 -48.72 25.50 -43.05
C GLU A 378 -47.81 25.18 -41.86
N GLN A 379 -46.75 25.99 -41.69
CA GLN A 379 -45.66 25.69 -40.77
C GLN A 379 -46.11 25.42 -39.32
N ARG A 380 -47.08 26.20 -38.81
CA ARG A 380 -47.62 26.02 -37.46
C ARG A 380 -48.29 24.66 -37.27
N LEU A 381 -49.04 24.20 -38.27
CA LEU A 381 -49.69 22.88 -38.22
C LEU A 381 -48.67 21.76 -38.41
N LEU A 382 -47.61 21.98 -39.21
CA LEU A 382 -46.53 21.02 -39.34
C LEU A 382 -45.82 20.78 -38.00
N ASP A 383 -45.45 21.84 -37.29
CA ASP A 383 -44.78 21.73 -35.99
C ASP A 383 -45.67 21.00 -34.96
N GLN A 384 -46.96 21.36 -34.90
CA GLN A 384 -47.94 20.69 -34.03
C GLN A 384 -48.11 19.20 -34.39
N THR A 385 -48.14 18.88 -35.69
CA THR A 385 -48.26 17.49 -36.16
C THR A 385 -47.02 16.68 -35.83
N LEU A 386 -45.82 17.25 -35.96
CA LEU A 386 -44.56 16.58 -35.61
C LEU A 386 -44.46 16.25 -34.12
N GLU A 387 -44.95 17.15 -33.26
CA GLU A 387 -45.05 16.92 -31.82
C GLU A 387 -46.06 15.81 -31.49
N ALA A 388 -47.23 15.82 -32.15
CA ALA A 388 -48.29 14.85 -31.93
C ALA A 388 -48.04 13.48 -32.59
N PHE A 389 -47.16 13.40 -33.59
CA PHE A 389 -46.90 12.17 -34.33
C PHE A 389 -46.24 11.12 -33.41
N PRO A 390 -46.85 9.92 -33.24
CA PRO A 390 -46.40 8.93 -32.25
C PRO A 390 -45.02 8.36 -32.58
N TYR A 391 -44.63 8.38 -33.85
CA TYR A 391 -43.38 7.79 -34.31
C TYR A 391 -42.27 8.84 -34.52
N PRO A 392 -41.00 8.41 -34.62
CA PRO A 392 -39.91 9.30 -34.96
C PRO A 392 -40.03 9.89 -36.37
N CYS A 393 -39.95 11.22 -36.43
CA CYS A 393 -39.99 12.00 -37.67
C CYS A 393 -39.16 13.27 -37.47
N ALA A 394 -38.49 13.73 -38.52
CA ALA A 394 -37.71 14.97 -38.48
C ALA A 394 -37.82 15.75 -39.79
N ILE A 395 -37.76 17.07 -39.68
CA ILE A 395 -37.73 17.96 -40.85
C ILE A 395 -36.33 17.94 -41.48
N GLN A 396 -36.27 17.85 -42.81
CA GLN A 396 -35.05 18.05 -43.59
C GLN A 396 -35.39 18.85 -44.86
N GLY A 397 -34.88 20.07 -44.96
CA GLY A 397 -35.19 20.98 -46.06
C GLY A 397 -36.70 21.25 -46.16
N SER A 398 -37.29 21.04 -47.33
CA SER A 398 -38.74 21.20 -47.60
C SER A 398 -39.56 19.92 -47.37
N GLY A 399 -39.03 18.98 -46.60
CA GLY A 399 -39.62 17.65 -46.43
C GLY A 399 -39.38 17.04 -45.06
N ILE A 400 -39.74 15.78 -44.92
CA ILE A 400 -39.67 15.01 -43.68
C ILE A 400 -38.98 13.67 -43.90
N ILE A 401 -38.17 13.27 -42.92
CA ILE A 401 -37.50 11.97 -42.86
C ILE A 401 -38.17 11.12 -41.77
N THR A 402 -38.55 9.89 -42.10
CA THR A 402 -39.18 8.96 -41.16
C THR A 402 -39.08 7.50 -41.65
N PHE A 403 -39.48 6.55 -40.82
CA PHE A 403 -39.67 5.14 -41.20
C PHE A 403 -41.09 4.84 -41.68
N ALA A 404 -42.04 5.76 -41.47
CA ALA A 404 -43.42 5.60 -41.86
C ALA A 404 -43.61 5.50 -43.38
N ASP A 405 -44.67 4.82 -43.80
CA ASP A 405 -45.04 4.72 -45.21
C ASP A 405 -45.86 5.95 -45.69
N GLN A 406 -46.16 5.99 -46.99
CA GLN A 406 -46.92 7.09 -47.60
C GLN A 406 -48.32 7.24 -47.00
N SER A 407 -48.97 6.13 -46.64
CA SER A 407 -50.33 6.16 -46.10
C SER A 407 -50.38 6.75 -44.68
N GLU A 408 -49.38 6.42 -43.86
CA GLU A 408 -49.19 7.00 -42.53
C GLU A 408 -48.92 8.52 -42.61
N ILE A 409 -48.07 8.93 -43.55
CA ILE A 409 -47.77 10.35 -43.77
C ILE A 409 -48.99 11.11 -44.27
N ASP A 410 -49.71 10.58 -45.26
CA ASP A 410 -50.92 11.22 -45.79
C ASP A 410 -51.99 11.37 -44.71
N ALA A 411 -52.17 10.35 -43.84
CA ALA A 411 -53.13 10.41 -42.75
C ALA A 411 -52.73 11.40 -41.66
N ALA A 412 -51.46 11.41 -41.24
CA ALA A 412 -50.99 12.25 -40.13
C ALA A 412 -50.78 13.72 -40.52
N PHE A 413 -50.29 13.99 -41.73
CA PHE A 413 -49.87 15.33 -42.15
C PHE A 413 -50.85 16.04 -43.08
N ALA A 414 -52.04 15.47 -43.36
CA ALA A 414 -53.05 16.02 -44.26
C ALA A 414 -53.40 17.51 -44.00
N SER A 415 -53.42 17.92 -42.72
CA SER A 415 -53.72 19.29 -42.31
C SER A 415 -52.55 20.25 -42.50
N ALA A 416 -51.31 19.76 -42.46
CA ALA A 416 -50.09 20.56 -42.56
C ALA A 416 -49.61 20.76 -44.00
N GLY A 417 -49.83 19.77 -44.87
CA GLY A 417 -49.41 19.82 -46.28
C GLY A 417 -49.47 18.46 -46.96
N ARG A 418 -49.09 18.43 -48.25
CA ARG A 418 -49.00 17.18 -49.03
C ARG A 418 -47.56 16.80 -49.27
N PHE A 419 -47.15 15.67 -48.73
CA PHE A 419 -45.79 15.14 -48.83
C PHE A 419 -45.79 13.89 -49.71
N LYS A 420 -44.87 13.80 -50.68
CA LYS A 420 -44.73 12.60 -51.53
C LYS A 420 -43.37 11.96 -51.33
N LEU A 421 -43.35 10.63 -51.32
CA LEU A 421 -42.12 9.85 -51.25
C LEU A 421 -41.20 10.24 -52.41
N LYS A 422 -40.01 10.73 -52.07
CA LYS A 422 -38.99 11.13 -53.05
C LYS A 422 -37.79 10.19 -53.02
N HIS A 423 -37.39 9.76 -51.82
CA HIS A 423 -36.29 8.82 -51.66
C HIS A 423 -36.65 7.73 -50.66
N GLU A 424 -36.35 6.50 -51.03
CA GLU A 424 -36.26 5.36 -50.11
C GLU A 424 -34.78 4.99 -50.03
N ILE A 425 -34.22 5.09 -48.83
CA ILE A 425 -32.77 5.06 -48.61
C ILE A 425 -32.45 3.84 -47.74
N PRO A 426 -31.54 2.93 -48.14
CA PRO A 426 -31.08 1.84 -47.29
C PRO A 426 -30.55 2.38 -45.95
N LEU A 427 -31.09 1.88 -44.83
CA LEU A 427 -30.82 2.45 -43.50
C LEU A 427 -29.34 2.35 -43.12
N LEU A 428 -28.70 1.21 -43.42
CA LEU A 428 -27.28 1.02 -43.11
C LEU A 428 -26.39 1.97 -43.90
N GLU A 429 -26.64 2.14 -45.20
CA GLU A 429 -25.89 3.09 -46.03
C GLU A 429 -26.10 4.53 -45.56
N PHE A 430 -27.33 4.87 -45.17
CA PHE A 430 -27.65 6.19 -44.62
C PHE A 430 -26.84 6.51 -43.36
N VAL A 431 -26.71 5.55 -42.44
CA VAL A 431 -25.95 5.73 -41.19
C VAL A 431 -24.44 5.75 -41.44
N ASP A 432 -23.94 4.90 -42.34
CA ASP A 432 -22.50 4.74 -42.56
C ASP A 432 -21.90 5.84 -43.46
N ASN A 433 -22.66 6.34 -44.44
CA ASN A 433 -22.17 7.26 -45.46
C ASN A 433 -22.91 8.61 -45.50
N GLY A 434 -24.05 8.72 -44.82
CA GLY A 434 -24.95 9.85 -44.98
C GLY A 434 -25.73 9.78 -46.30
N PHE A 435 -26.26 10.91 -46.73
CA PHE A 435 -27.01 11.00 -47.98
C PHE A 435 -26.81 12.37 -48.67
N PRO A 436 -25.82 12.47 -49.56
CA PRO A 436 -25.44 13.74 -50.21
C PRO A 436 -26.58 14.41 -51.00
N ALA A 437 -27.52 13.64 -51.55
CA ALA A 437 -28.67 14.19 -52.29
C ALA A 437 -29.60 15.06 -51.42
N LEU A 438 -29.55 14.91 -50.09
CA LEU A 438 -30.25 15.76 -49.12
C LEU A 438 -29.29 16.66 -48.33
N GLY A 439 -28.03 16.78 -48.76
CA GLY A 439 -26.99 17.55 -48.07
C GLY A 439 -26.64 17.00 -46.69
N MET A 440 -26.89 15.71 -46.43
CA MET A 440 -26.62 15.09 -45.13
C MET A 440 -25.29 14.35 -45.15
N GLU A 441 -24.33 14.86 -44.38
CA GLU A 441 -23.11 14.13 -44.09
C GLU A 441 -23.37 12.95 -43.13
N ARG A 442 -22.46 11.97 -43.14
CA ARG A 442 -22.49 10.78 -42.28
C ARG A 442 -22.85 11.10 -40.82
N GLN A 443 -22.15 12.06 -40.20
CA GLN A 443 -22.35 12.35 -38.79
C GLN A 443 -23.77 12.86 -38.51
N VAL A 444 -24.31 13.71 -39.38
CA VAL A 444 -25.67 14.26 -39.27
C VAL A 444 -26.71 13.16 -39.41
N ALA A 445 -26.58 12.31 -40.43
CA ALA A 445 -27.46 11.16 -40.65
C ALA A 445 -27.45 10.18 -39.47
N SER A 446 -26.26 9.81 -38.98
CA SER A 446 -26.14 8.93 -37.81
C SER A 446 -26.76 9.54 -36.55
N ASN A 447 -26.55 10.84 -36.31
CA ASN A 447 -27.12 11.53 -35.15
C ASN A 447 -28.65 11.60 -35.23
N LEU A 448 -29.19 11.78 -36.43
CA LEU A 448 -30.62 11.77 -36.68
C LEU A 448 -31.24 10.41 -36.31
N VAL A 449 -30.66 9.30 -36.79
CA VAL A 449 -31.15 7.96 -36.46
C VAL A 449 -31.00 7.67 -34.96
N ILE A 450 -29.90 8.10 -34.32
CA ILE A 450 -29.74 8.00 -32.87
C ILE A 450 -30.87 8.75 -32.14
N ALA A 451 -31.21 9.96 -32.58
CA ALA A 451 -32.30 10.74 -32.00
C ALA A 451 -33.66 10.05 -32.17
N MET A 452 -33.91 9.45 -33.34
CA MET A 452 -35.13 8.69 -33.61
C MET A 452 -35.25 7.45 -32.71
N ILE A 453 -34.18 6.66 -32.58
CA ILE A 453 -34.16 5.49 -31.69
C ILE A 453 -34.37 5.92 -30.23
N LYS A 454 -33.75 7.04 -29.80
CA LYS A 454 -34.00 7.60 -28.47
C LYS A 454 -35.48 7.94 -28.29
N LYS A 455 -36.12 8.64 -29.23
CA LYS A 455 -37.56 8.99 -29.15
C LYS A 455 -38.41 7.72 -29.02
N ALA A 456 -38.14 6.69 -29.82
CA ALA A 456 -38.86 5.41 -29.74
C ALA A 456 -38.66 4.70 -28.39
N TRP A 457 -37.44 4.72 -27.83
CA TRP A 457 -37.17 4.24 -26.47
C TRP A 457 -37.95 5.00 -25.41
N LEU A 458 -38.01 6.34 -25.49
CA LEU A 458 -38.78 7.13 -24.52
C LEU A 458 -40.28 6.76 -24.57
N SER A 459 -40.87 6.63 -25.77
CA SER A 459 -42.27 6.23 -25.93
C SER A 459 -42.53 4.85 -25.33
N PHE A 460 -41.68 3.88 -25.67
CA PHE A 460 -41.78 2.52 -25.17
C PHE A 460 -41.78 2.46 -23.63
N CYS A 461 -40.88 3.19 -22.97
CA CYS A 461 -40.84 3.23 -21.51
C CYS A 461 -42.07 3.90 -20.89
N ARG A 462 -42.60 4.97 -21.50
CA ARG A 462 -43.85 5.63 -21.04
C ARG A 462 -45.05 4.69 -21.15
N GLU A 463 -45.20 4.02 -22.28
CA GLU A 463 -46.27 3.03 -22.51
C GLU A 463 -46.22 1.88 -21.50
N LYS A 464 -45.01 1.49 -21.07
CA LYS A 464 -44.81 0.49 -20.03
C LYS A 464 -45.01 1.00 -18.59
N GLY A 465 -45.24 2.30 -18.39
CA GLY A 465 -45.53 2.89 -17.08
C GLY A 465 -44.31 3.15 -16.19
N PHE A 466 -43.12 3.31 -16.78
CA PHE A 466 -41.93 3.73 -16.05
C PHE A 466 -41.94 5.24 -15.77
N VAL A 467 -41.32 5.65 -14.66
CA VAL A 467 -41.22 7.06 -14.26
C VAL A 467 -40.11 7.75 -15.06
N GLU A 468 -40.48 8.74 -15.87
CA GLU A 468 -39.53 9.57 -16.60
C GLU A 468 -38.89 10.62 -15.69
N TYR A 469 -37.58 10.80 -15.81
CA TYR A 469 -36.84 11.86 -15.13
C TYR A 469 -35.80 12.51 -16.04
N HIS A 470 -35.78 13.84 -16.06
CA HIS A 470 -34.86 14.64 -16.87
C HIS A 470 -33.60 14.98 -16.08
N TYR A 471 -32.48 14.35 -16.44
CA TYR A 471 -31.15 14.73 -15.99
C TYR A 471 -30.60 15.85 -16.87
N SER A 472 -29.56 16.56 -16.39
CA SER A 472 -28.93 17.67 -17.11
C SER A 472 -28.58 17.37 -18.58
N ASN A 473 -28.17 16.13 -18.89
CA ASN A 473 -27.69 15.74 -20.22
C ASN A 473 -28.45 14.54 -20.83
N ALA A 474 -29.49 14.02 -20.17
CA ALA A 474 -30.21 12.83 -20.65
C ALA A 474 -31.55 12.62 -19.95
N VAL A 475 -32.44 11.85 -20.56
CA VAL A 475 -33.65 11.33 -19.91
C VAL A 475 -33.34 9.94 -19.35
N GLY A 476 -33.84 9.62 -18.16
CA GLY A 476 -33.80 8.28 -17.58
C GLY A 476 -35.18 7.81 -17.19
N PHE A 477 -35.37 6.49 -17.15
CA PHE A 477 -36.60 5.86 -16.72
C PHE A 477 -36.36 4.99 -15.50
N HIS A 478 -37.23 5.11 -14.51
CA HIS A 478 -37.15 4.45 -13.22
C HIS A 478 -38.36 3.54 -13.01
N ALA A 479 -38.15 2.43 -12.30
CA ALA A 479 -39.26 1.57 -11.90
C ALA A 479 -40.29 2.40 -11.12
N SER A 480 -41.57 2.25 -11.45
CA SER A 480 -42.65 2.93 -10.73
C SER A 480 -43.10 2.14 -9.50
N ALA A 481 -43.88 2.79 -8.63
CA ALA A 481 -44.42 2.15 -7.43
C ALA A 481 -45.41 1.02 -7.74
N THR A 482 -46.13 1.13 -8.85
CA THR A 482 -47.05 0.11 -9.33
C THR A 482 -46.32 -1.10 -9.90
N GLN A 483 -45.20 -0.88 -10.58
CA GLN A 483 -44.39 -1.94 -11.16
C GLN A 483 -43.53 -2.69 -10.13
N ALA A 484 -42.97 -1.96 -9.15
CA ALA A 484 -42.09 -2.52 -8.13
C ALA A 484 -42.39 -1.90 -6.76
N PRO A 485 -43.30 -2.46 -5.96
CA PRO A 485 -43.51 -2.02 -4.59
C PRO A 485 -42.21 -2.00 -3.78
N THR A 486 -42.12 -1.06 -2.84
CA THR A 486 -40.94 -0.87 -1.99
C THR A 486 -40.57 -2.17 -1.28
N GLY A 487 -39.31 -2.60 -1.41
CA GLY A 487 -38.80 -3.84 -0.82
C GLY A 487 -39.09 -5.12 -1.62
N GLN A 488 -39.85 -5.05 -2.71
CA GLN A 488 -40.07 -6.22 -3.57
C GLN A 488 -38.77 -6.64 -4.25
N ARG A 489 -38.42 -7.94 -4.15
CA ARG A 489 -37.31 -8.53 -4.90
C ARG A 489 -37.82 -9.11 -6.21
N ILE A 490 -37.28 -8.62 -7.31
CA ILE A 490 -37.59 -9.10 -8.65
C ILE A 490 -36.58 -10.20 -9.02
N PRO A 491 -37.04 -11.41 -9.39
CA PRO A 491 -36.16 -12.49 -9.80
C PRO A 491 -35.51 -12.17 -11.16
N TRP A 492 -34.29 -12.64 -11.37
CA TRP A 492 -33.57 -12.49 -12.63
C TRP A 492 -32.57 -13.63 -12.83
N GLY A 493 -32.23 -13.93 -14.09
CA GLY A 493 -31.26 -14.97 -14.45
C GLY A 493 -31.89 -16.22 -15.08
N LYS A 494 -31.10 -17.29 -15.23
CA LYS A 494 -31.55 -18.51 -15.88
C LYS A 494 -32.36 -19.39 -14.94
N GLN A 495 -33.19 -20.26 -15.51
CA GLN A 495 -33.95 -21.28 -14.79
C GLN A 495 -33.00 -22.14 -13.94
N GLY A 496 -33.09 -22.01 -12.61
CA GLY A 496 -32.22 -22.69 -11.63
C GLY A 496 -31.40 -21.74 -10.75
N ASP A 497 -31.12 -20.52 -11.20
CA ASP A 497 -30.43 -19.51 -10.40
C ASP A 497 -31.43 -18.77 -9.49
N ARG A 498 -31.27 -18.85 -8.17
CA ARG A 498 -32.12 -18.11 -7.20
C ARG A 498 -31.60 -16.69 -6.97
N ARG A 499 -31.49 -15.89 -8.03
CA ARG A 499 -31.04 -14.49 -7.93
C ARG A 499 -32.22 -13.53 -7.99
N SER A 500 -32.19 -12.50 -7.15
CA SER A 500 -33.21 -11.45 -7.14
C SER A 500 -32.64 -10.12 -6.63
N SER A 501 -33.21 -9.02 -7.08
CA SER A 501 -32.79 -7.67 -6.67
C SER A 501 -33.98 -6.75 -6.49
N MET A 502 -33.87 -5.81 -5.55
CA MET A 502 -34.86 -4.75 -5.36
C MET A 502 -34.59 -3.60 -6.33
N LEU A 503 -35.63 -3.11 -6.99
CA LEU A 503 -35.52 -1.88 -7.80
C LEU A 503 -35.95 -0.64 -7.03
N ARG A 504 -36.68 -0.81 -5.92
CA ARG A 504 -37.15 0.28 -5.05
C ARG A 504 -37.07 -0.16 -3.59
N ASN A 505 -36.51 0.68 -2.72
CA ASN A 505 -36.53 0.47 -1.27
C ASN A 505 -36.34 1.81 -0.52
N VAL A 506 -36.47 1.79 0.81
CA VAL A 506 -36.21 2.94 1.68
C VAL A 506 -34.83 2.83 2.31
N ALA A 507 -34.08 3.93 2.31
CA ALA A 507 -32.82 4.06 3.04
C ALA A 507 -32.67 5.50 3.55
N LYS A 508 -32.29 5.66 4.84
CA LYS A 508 -32.08 6.96 5.49
C LYS A 508 -33.27 7.93 5.29
N GLY A 509 -34.51 7.45 5.41
CA GLY A 509 -35.73 8.25 5.23
C GLY A 509 -36.02 8.69 3.79
N HIS A 510 -35.37 8.07 2.80
CA HIS A 510 -35.57 8.35 1.38
C HIS A 510 -35.92 7.08 0.63
N VAL A 511 -36.92 7.15 -0.25
CA VAL A 511 -37.22 6.08 -1.21
C VAL A 511 -36.24 6.22 -2.37
N TRP A 512 -35.45 5.19 -2.64
CA TRP A 512 -34.61 5.13 -3.82
C TRP A 512 -35.25 4.27 -4.90
N GLN A 513 -35.04 4.66 -6.16
CA GLN A 513 -35.62 4.02 -7.33
C GLN A 513 -34.55 3.82 -8.41
N PHE A 514 -34.28 2.56 -8.74
CA PHE A 514 -33.36 2.20 -9.81
C PHE A 514 -33.98 2.48 -11.18
N GLY A 515 -33.13 2.93 -12.10
CA GLY A 515 -33.53 3.20 -13.46
C GLY A 515 -32.35 3.17 -14.43
N VAL A 516 -32.64 3.40 -15.70
CA VAL A 516 -31.62 3.43 -16.75
C VAL A 516 -31.84 4.58 -17.72
N THR A 517 -30.74 5.07 -18.29
CA THR A 517 -30.73 5.83 -19.54
C THR A 517 -30.22 4.91 -20.64
N ALA A 518 -30.98 4.71 -21.71
CA ALA A 518 -30.49 4.00 -22.90
C ALA A 518 -29.77 4.96 -23.86
N MET A 519 -28.63 4.52 -24.37
CA MET A 519 -27.78 5.29 -25.28
C MET A 519 -27.53 4.44 -26.53
N PRO A 520 -28.08 4.81 -27.71
CA PRO A 520 -27.83 4.08 -28.94
C PRO A 520 -26.41 4.28 -29.47
N TYR A 521 -25.82 3.20 -29.99
CA TYR A 521 -24.52 3.18 -30.66
C TYR A 521 -24.58 2.27 -31.89
N PHE A 522 -23.82 2.61 -32.92
CA PHE A 522 -23.70 1.81 -34.15
C PHE A 522 -22.39 1.02 -34.24
N TRP A 523 -21.36 1.42 -33.49
CA TRP A 523 -20.07 0.73 -33.41
C TRP A 523 -19.91 0.05 -32.04
N PRO A 524 -19.37 -1.18 -31.97
CA PRO A 524 -18.86 -2.01 -33.06
C PRO A 524 -19.95 -2.70 -33.91
N PHE A 525 -21.18 -2.67 -33.41
CA PHE A 525 -22.41 -3.07 -34.09
C PHE A 525 -23.56 -2.28 -33.44
N TRP A 526 -24.76 -2.35 -33.99
CA TRP A 526 -25.92 -1.62 -33.48
C TRP A 526 -26.35 -2.17 -32.11
N HIS A 527 -26.35 -1.32 -31.08
CA HIS A 527 -26.73 -1.70 -29.72
C HIS A 527 -27.19 -0.49 -28.89
N LEU A 528 -27.91 -0.77 -27.81
CA LEU A 528 -28.19 0.19 -26.74
C LEU A 528 -27.25 -0.08 -25.57
N LYS A 529 -26.49 0.94 -25.15
CA LYS A 529 -25.75 0.92 -23.88
C LYS A 529 -26.61 1.51 -22.78
N LEU A 530 -26.81 0.75 -21.71
CA LEU A 530 -27.60 1.17 -20.55
C LEU A 530 -26.70 1.83 -19.52
N LYS A 531 -27.02 3.06 -19.14
CA LYS A 531 -26.39 3.75 -18.01
C LYS A 531 -27.32 3.65 -16.81
N SER A 532 -26.89 2.95 -15.77
CA SER A 532 -27.60 2.87 -14.49
C SER A 532 -27.81 4.25 -13.87
N ARG A 533 -29.00 4.46 -13.32
CA ARG A 533 -29.45 5.69 -12.67
C ARG A 533 -30.16 5.35 -11.36
N VAL A 534 -30.15 6.31 -10.44
CA VAL A 534 -30.91 6.23 -9.18
C VAL A 534 -31.58 7.57 -8.95
N LEU A 535 -32.88 7.51 -8.69
CA LEU A 535 -33.71 8.65 -8.30
C LEU A 535 -34.10 8.50 -6.82
N PHE A 536 -34.26 9.62 -6.13
CA PHE A 536 -34.65 9.65 -4.73
C PHE A 536 -35.87 10.53 -4.54
N SER A 537 -36.77 10.09 -3.66
CA SER A 537 -37.85 10.87 -3.08
C SER A 537 -37.75 10.81 -1.54
N VAL A 538 -38.26 11.81 -0.85
CA VAL A 538 -38.41 11.79 0.61
C VAL A 538 -39.52 10.79 0.95
N ASP A 539 -39.27 9.91 1.91
CA ASP A 539 -40.29 9.01 2.40
C ASP A 539 -41.35 9.80 3.18
N ASN A 540 -42.58 9.75 2.71
CA ASN A 540 -43.75 10.38 3.31
C ASN A 540 -44.88 9.36 3.51
N GLU A 541 -44.54 8.08 3.65
CA GLU A 541 -45.47 6.96 3.81
C GLU A 541 -46.40 6.72 2.60
N THR A 542 -46.13 7.39 1.47
CA THR A 542 -46.79 7.10 0.19
C THR A 542 -45.93 6.16 -0.67
N PRO A 543 -46.53 5.31 -1.52
CA PRO A 543 -45.77 4.42 -2.39
C PRO A 543 -44.78 5.15 -3.29
N GLU A 544 -45.09 6.36 -3.77
CA GLU A 544 -44.27 7.16 -4.69
C GLU A 544 -43.15 7.94 -3.96
N GLY A 545 -43.41 8.38 -2.73
CA GLY A 545 -42.57 9.34 -2.01
C GLY A 545 -42.76 10.78 -2.51
N LEU A 546 -42.27 11.75 -1.74
CA LEU A 546 -42.28 13.17 -2.12
C LEU A 546 -41.04 13.52 -2.96
N GLY A 547 -41.25 14.07 -4.16
CA GLY A 547 -40.17 14.44 -5.09
C GLY A 547 -39.13 15.42 -4.53
N ILE A 548 -37.90 15.36 -5.05
CA ILE A 548 -36.81 16.26 -4.69
C ILE A 548 -36.33 16.99 -5.94
N ASP A 549 -36.50 18.31 -5.99
CA ASP A 549 -36.10 19.14 -7.13
C ASP A 549 -34.65 19.65 -7.04
N ASP A 550 -34.03 19.59 -5.86
CA ASP A 550 -32.65 20.02 -5.66
C ASP A 550 -31.65 18.97 -6.20
N ALA A 551 -31.04 19.30 -7.35
CA ALA A 551 -30.01 18.49 -7.99
C ALA A 551 -28.77 18.25 -7.12
N ARG A 552 -28.38 19.20 -6.25
CA ARG A 552 -27.23 19.02 -5.33
C ARG A 552 -27.58 18.02 -4.24
N LYS A 553 -28.79 18.11 -3.66
CA LYS A 553 -29.29 17.13 -2.70
C LYS A 553 -29.35 15.72 -3.31
N LEU A 554 -29.90 15.56 -4.51
CA LEU A 554 -29.93 14.28 -5.21
C LEU A 554 -28.52 13.73 -5.49
N HIS A 555 -27.54 14.58 -5.79
CA HIS A 555 -26.15 14.16 -5.97
C HIS A 555 -25.52 13.66 -4.66
N ARG A 556 -25.72 14.38 -3.54
CA ARG A 556 -25.27 13.95 -2.21
C ARG A 556 -25.88 12.60 -1.82
N LEU A 557 -27.19 12.41 -1.99
CA LEU A 557 -27.89 11.15 -1.68
C LEU A 557 -27.34 9.96 -2.48
N ARG A 558 -27.07 10.12 -3.78
CA ARG A 558 -26.44 9.07 -4.60
C ARG A 558 -25.08 8.65 -4.05
N ARG A 559 -24.27 9.60 -3.60
CA ARG A 559 -22.93 9.31 -3.06
C ARG A 559 -22.99 8.67 -1.68
N SER A 560 -23.96 9.04 -0.85
CA SER A 560 -24.08 8.56 0.52
C SER A 560 -24.81 7.23 0.63
N ILE A 561 -25.94 7.04 -0.07
CA ILE A 561 -26.77 5.82 0.01
C ILE A 561 -26.20 4.72 -0.89
N CYS A 562 -25.73 5.05 -2.10
CA CYS A 562 -25.16 4.05 -3.01
C CYS A 562 -23.65 3.80 -2.80
N LYS A 563 -23.06 4.27 -1.68
CA LYS A 563 -21.61 4.13 -1.38
C LYS A 563 -21.16 2.65 -1.39
N GLY A 564 -22.02 1.77 -0.86
CA GLY A 564 -21.81 0.31 -0.80
C GLY A 564 -22.25 -0.45 -2.05
N TRP A 565 -22.83 0.22 -3.06
CA TRP A 565 -23.29 -0.48 -4.27
C TRP A 565 -22.08 -0.80 -5.16
N ARG A 566 -21.64 -2.06 -5.13
CA ARG A 566 -20.58 -2.63 -5.96
C ARG A 566 -21.18 -3.28 -7.21
N ASN A 567 -20.33 -3.96 -7.98
CA ASN A 567 -20.71 -4.48 -9.28
C ASN A 567 -21.88 -5.48 -9.18
N LYS A 568 -21.97 -6.31 -8.13
CA LYS A 568 -23.08 -7.24 -7.94
C LYS A 568 -24.43 -6.53 -7.81
N GLN A 569 -24.47 -5.45 -7.03
CA GLN A 569 -25.63 -4.63 -6.76
C GLN A 569 -26.10 -3.92 -8.03
N TRP A 570 -25.17 -3.31 -8.76
CA TRP A 570 -25.48 -2.63 -10.03
C TRP A 570 -25.91 -3.61 -11.12
N HIS A 571 -25.22 -4.75 -11.23
CA HIS A 571 -25.52 -5.79 -12.20
C HIS A 571 -26.89 -6.43 -11.93
N GLY A 572 -27.16 -6.84 -10.68
CA GLY A 572 -28.42 -7.48 -10.32
C GLY A 572 -29.62 -6.55 -10.48
N ARG A 573 -29.50 -5.28 -10.10
CA ARG A 573 -30.55 -4.27 -10.32
C ARG A 573 -30.77 -3.98 -11.81
N MET A 574 -29.71 -3.95 -12.63
CA MET A 574 -29.85 -3.81 -14.08
C MET A 574 -30.59 -5.00 -14.70
N LEU A 575 -30.26 -6.23 -14.31
CA LEU A 575 -30.93 -7.42 -14.82
C LEU A 575 -32.39 -7.49 -14.37
N ALA A 576 -32.67 -7.24 -13.08
CA ALA A 576 -34.05 -7.13 -12.58
C ALA A 576 -34.86 -6.05 -13.31
N PHE A 577 -34.24 -4.92 -13.65
CA PHE A 577 -34.90 -3.86 -14.44
C PHE A 577 -35.22 -4.33 -15.85
N LEU A 578 -34.35 -5.13 -16.47
CA LEU A 578 -34.59 -5.69 -17.81
C LEU A 578 -35.69 -6.76 -17.81
N GLU A 579 -35.76 -7.60 -16.78
CA GLU A 579 -36.87 -8.55 -16.59
C GLU A 579 -38.20 -7.80 -16.49
N LEU A 580 -38.25 -6.72 -15.68
CA LEU A 580 -39.44 -5.89 -15.56
C LEU A 580 -39.82 -5.19 -16.88
N LEU A 581 -38.82 -4.72 -17.63
CA LEU A 581 -39.01 -3.99 -18.88
C LEU A 581 -39.48 -4.89 -20.03
N SER A 582 -38.93 -6.10 -20.13
CA SER A 582 -39.17 -7.04 -21.23
C SER A 582 -40.32 -8.02 -20.97
N GLY A 583 -40.62 -8.33 -19.70
CA GLY A 583 -41.59 -9.36 -19.32
C GLY A 583 -41.19 -10.71 -19.90
N ASP A 584 -42.12 -11.42 -20.52
CA ASP A 584 -41.86 -12.73 -21.14
C ASP A 584 -41.23 -12.65 -22.55
N SER A 585 -40.94 -11.45 -23.05
CA SER A 585 -40.42 -11.25 -24.41
C SER A 585 -38.89 -11.30 -24.45
N ALA A 586 -38.34 -12.08 -25.38
CA ALA A 586 -36.90 -12.08 -25.67
C ALA A 586 -36.41 -10.77 -26.32
N TYR A 587 -37.33 -9.93 -26.80
CA TYR A 587 -37.02 -8.69 -27.52
C TYR A 587 -37.81 -7.49 -26.97
N ILE A 588 -37.11 -6.36 -26.88
CA ILE A 588 -37.69 -5.02 -26.71
C ILE A 588 -37.91 -4.44 -28.11
N ARG A 589 -39.16 -4.25 -28.51
CA ARG A 589 -39.51 -3.70 -29.83
C ARG A 589 -39.78 -2.21 -29.72
N LEU A 590 -38.90 -1.40 -30.31
CA LEU A 590 -39.05 0.04 -30.36
C LEU A 590 -39.75 0.43 -31.67
N SER A 591 -41.00 0.87 -31.59
CA SER A 591 -41.78 1.24 -32.76
C SER A 591 -41.22 2.49 -33.45
N LEU A 592 -40.85 2.34 -34.72
CA LEU A 592 -40.34 3.41 -35.58
C LEU A 592 -41.39 3.89 -36.59
N SER A 593 -42.38 3.07 -36.88
CA SER A 593 -43.65 3.40 -37.54
C SER A 593 -44.73 2.38 -37.11
N ALA A 594 -45.93 2.43 -37.70
CA ALA A 594 -46.96 1.43 -37.45
C ALA A 594 -46.54 0.01 -37.87
N ASN A 595 -45.71 -0.09 -38.90
CA ASN A 595 -45.31 -1.37 -39.52
C ASN A 595 -43.81 -1.68 -39.41
N ALA A 596 -43.02 -0.80 -38.78
CA ALA A 596 -41.58 -0.95 -38.65
C ALA A 596 -41.13 -0.74 -37.19
N ALA A 597 -40.26 -1.61 -36.70
CA ALA A 597 -39.69 -1.52 -35.37
C ALA A 597 -38.20 -1.87 -35.37
N LEU A 598 -37.47 -1.33 -34.40
CA LEU A 598 -36.13 -1.81 -34.05
C LEU A 598 -36.27 -2.87 -32.96
N ALA A 599 -35.86 -4.11 -33.23
CA ALA A 599 -35.89 -5.20 -32.27
C ALA A 599 -34.55 -5.27 -31.53
N ILE A 600 -34.59 -4.99 -30.23
CA ILE A 600 -33.42 -5.05 -29.34
C ILE A 600 -33.52 -6.33 -28.50
N GLU A 601 -32.45 -7.10 -28.40
CA GLU A 601 -32.36 -8.25 -27.49
C GLU A 601 -32.57 -7.78 -26.04
N ALA A 602 -33.49 -8.41 -25.32
CA ALA A 602 -33.78 -8.06 -23.92
C ALA A 602 -32.64 -8.47 -22.97
N ALA A 603 -31.93 -9.54 -23.31
CA ALA A 603 -30.78 -10.03 -22.55
C ALA A 603 -29.51 -9.23 -22.90
N PRO A 604 -28.71 -8.82 -21.91
CA PRO A 604 -27.43 -8.17 -22.19
C PRO A 604 -26.44 -9.10 -22.88
N MET A 605 -25.57 -8.51 -23.68
CA MET A 605 -24.51 -9.23 -24.36
C MET A 605 -23.47 -9.77 -23.38
N LEU A 606 -22.94 -10.93 -23.73
CA LEU A 606 -21.93 -11.63 -22.96
C LEU A 606 -20.60 -11.54 -23.71
N PHE A 607 -19.56 -11.13 -22.99
CA PHE A 607 -18.19 -11.07 -23.48
C PHE A 607 -17.34 -12.12 -22.77
N THR A 608 -16.22 -12.48 -23.39
CA THR A 608 -15.24 -13.37 -22.79
C THR A 608 -13.92 -12.62 -22.64
N SER A 609 -13.49 -12.42 -21.40
CA SER A 609 -12.13 -11.99 -21.10
C SER A 609 -11.21 -13.21 -21.20
N PRO A 610 -10.03 -13.12 -21.83
CA PRO A 610 -9.08 -14.23 -21.91
C PRO A 610 -8.40 -14.54 -20.56
N VAL A 611 -8.58 -13.66 -19.57
CA VAL A 611 -7.99 -13.74 -18.23
C VAL A 611 -9.02 -13.36 -17.17
N SER A 612 -8.83 -13.87 -15.97
CA SER A 612 -9.70 -13.65 -14.81
C SER A 612 -8.88 -13.15 -13.62
N THR A 613 -9.54 -12.92 -12.48
CA THR A 613 -8.89 -12.53 -11.24
C THR A 613 -9.30 -13.47 -10.10
N ALA A 614 -8.37 -13.82 -9.21
CA ALA A 614 -8.68 -14.65 -8.04
C ALA A 614 -9.29 -13.81 -6.91
N LEU A 615 -10.41 -13.14 -7.18
CA LEU A 615 -11.21 -12.48 -6.15
C LEU A 615 -12.14 -13.53 -5.49
N PRO A 616 -12.11 -13.68 -4.16
CA PRO A 616 -13.07 -14.53 -3.46
C PRO A 616 -14.48 -13.98 -3.69
N ASP A 617 -15.29 -14.68 -4.49
CA ASP A 617 -16.69 -14.32 -4.72
C ASP A 617 -17.61 -14.95 -3.67
N VAL A 618 -17.39 -14.61 -2.40
CA VAL A 618 -17.96 -15.37 -1.25
C VAL A 618 -19.20 -14.69 -0.65
N LEU A 619 -19.29 -13.36 -0.72
CA LEU A 619 -20.40 -12.60 -0.13
C LEU A 619 -21.56 -12.47 -1.12
N GLU A 620 -22.79 -12.62 -0.63
CA GLU A 620 -23.97 -12.28 -1.42
C GLU A 620 -24.07 -10.75 -1.63
N ALA A 621 -24.86 -10.33 -2.63
CA ALA A 621 -24.93 -8.90 -3.00
C ALA A 621 -25.37 -7.98 -1.84
N ASP A 622 -26.25 -8.42 -0.95
CA ASP A 622 -26.66 -7.57 0.18
C ASP A 622 -25.59 -7.56 1.30
N GLU A 623 -24.83 -8.64 1.44
CA GLU A 623 -23.74 -8.76 2.43
C GLU A 623 -22.54 -7.89 2.02
N GLU A 624 -22.20 -7.88 0.73
CA GLU A 624 -21.16 -7.00 0.17
C GLU A 624 -21.54 -5.51 0.29
N GLU A 625 -22.84 -5.18 0.21
CA GLU A 625 -23.32 -3.80 0.38
C GLU A 625 -23.10 -3.29 1.82
N ALA A 626 -23.17 -4.18 2.81
CA ALA A 626 -23.02 -3.87 4.23
C ALA A 626 -21.57 -3.99 4.75
N ASP A 627 -20.65 -4.58 3.97
CA ASP A 627 -19.27 -4.81 4.38
C ASP A 627 -18.43 -3.52 4.36
N ILE A 628 -18.04 -3.07 5.56
CA ILE A 628 -17.23 -1.86 5.78
C ILE A 628 -15.84 -1.99 5.13
N SER A 629 -15.28 -3.20 5.05
CA SER A 629 -13.97 -3.43 4.44
C SER A 629 -13.96 -3.19 2.93
N THR A 630 -15.13 -3.25 2.27
CA THR A 630 -15.29 -2.93 0.86
C THR A 630 -15.43 -1.43 0.60
N LEU A 631 -15.68 -0.61 1.62
CA LEU A 631 -15.86 0.84 1.54
C LEU A 631 -14.49 1.55 1.55
N GLY A 632 -13.76 1.45 0.44
CA GLY A 632 -12.35 1.86 0.30
C GLY A 632 -11.99 3.35 0.46
N ARG A 633 -12.75 4.17 1.22
CA ARG A 633 -12.30 5.47 1.72
C ARG A 633 -12.86 5.74 3.12
N PRO A 634 -12.02 6.15 4.10
CA PRO A 634 -12.49 6.78 5.34
C PRO A 634 -13.40 7.96 5.01
N ASP A 635 -14.38 8.22 5.88
CA ASP A 635 -15.24 9.39 5.75
C ASP A 635 -14.36 10.66 5.74
N ASN A 636 -14.53 11.51 4.73
CA ASN A 636 -14.22 12.91 4.93
C ASN A 636 -15.37 13.42 5.82
N ASP A 637 -15.15 13.45 7.12
CA ASP A 637 -16.09 13.96 8.14
C ASP A 637 -16.43 15.46 7.99
N ASP A 638 -16.15 16.08 6.84
CA ASP A 638 -16.36 17.51 6.60
C ASP A 638 -17.63 17.86 5.80
N GLU A 639 -18.52 16.91 5.51
CA GLU A 639 -19.87 17.24 5.02
C GLU A 639 -20.89 17.22 6.16
N VAL A 640 -20.65 18.06 7.18
CA VAL A 640 -21.65 18.40 8.21
C VAL A 640 -22.83 19.07 7.53
N GLU A 641 -24.03 18.60 7.86
CA GLU A 641 -25.33 19.13 7.42
C GLU A 641 -25.38 20.67 7.58
N THR A 642 -25.34 21.35 6.44
CA THR A 642 -25.90 22.69 6.26
C THR A 642 -26.88 22.67 5.09
#